data_AF-A0A1J4JY28-F1
#
_entry.id   AF-A0A1J4JY28-F1
#
_cell.length_a   1.000
_cell.length_b   1.000
_cell.length_c   1.000
_cell.angle_alpha   90.00
_cell.angle_beta   90.00
_cell.angle_gamma   90.00
#
_symmetry.space_group_name_H-M   'P 1'
#
loop_
_entity.id
_entity.type
_entity.pdbx_description
1 polymer ?
#
loop_
_entity_poly.entity_id
_entity_poly.type
_entity_poly.pdbx_seq_one_letter_code
_entity_poly.pdbx_strand_id
1 'polypeptide(L)'
;MKLLHVLSGRTPDTHPMILLNIEEHYYLINAPDGAERIFLDMNISIPRLEKILLTSCHSSSIAGFFAVTIAYEASSTSISQSKRACVMGPESLIDIYKNSSYCHNFGVPLPNLSESFDDGNISVKLHKLVNSVFYEIKFCDEPGHFLPSKAKQLGVKPGPDFKKLTNGEDIILSDEKKVTLNDCISETVEGEILAVIDCKTEDDVNMLIEYDMNPKIKTIIHLTKPELMNTQEYYDKFFKDDKTFTNLTFYDDKENVLFNQVALIHQKYVQMMNNCLYPISSFENHLERNGNLINLKSGDSFVFAPNKKRGLVCKKVKNENRNENNTNMCGNVEKNVLLSEIKSFAVTFLGTGAKKLTIMRNPAGILIHTKFGFIVLDAGEGFTGQLYRKFGKESGDYILQNIIAIWVSHQHIDHYFGLHQLLDKRQEILNQLKNENGNENHNNTKIPFISDVDLIKEVKSYERNNYILNKIPDDKICSEQTKYYDIDYCNFDEPQNKKIELFNGKIKMESVEVMHMIYSKGIKITIDNQYFIGYSGDRSLEDNFVESVGTVDFLIHEATFTQNFVDKMHKKRHSTIEGAIETGKKMNAKFIALTHISNRYDGKFISVEEENAFVAFDFLTVTLENCQNIIPLIKSAQTEIFQPINE
;
A
#
# COMPACT_ATOMS: atom_id res chain seq x y z
N MET A 1 -6.38 27.82 -2.30
CA MET A 1 -7.55 26.90 -2.37
C MET A 1 -7.27 25.71 -1.46
N LYS A 2 -8.26 25.24 -0.70
CA LYS A 2 -8.13 24.19 0.30
C LYS A 2 -8.84 22.93 -0.20
N LEU A 3 -8.09 21.87 -0.50
CA LEU A 3 -8.59 20.66 -1.15
C LEU A 3 -8.32 19.43 -0.28
N LEU A 4 -9.31 18.55 -0.17
CA LEU A 4 -9.15 17.17 0.31
C LEU A 4 -9.19 16.25 -0.91
N HIS A 5 -8.09 15.55 -1.19
CA HIS A 5 -8.05 14.47 -2.17
C HIS A 5 -8.13 13.12 -1.45
N VAL A 6 -9.04 12.27 -1.92
CA VAL A 6 -9.15 10.89 -1.46
C VAL A 6 -8.27 10.03 -2.36
N LEU A 7 -7.05 9.72 -1.92
CA LEU A 7 -6.09 8.97 -2.74
C LEU A 7 -6.50 7.50 -2.84
N SER A 8 -6.91 6.92 -1.71
CA SER A 8 -7.59 5.63 -1.66
C SER A 8 -8.70 5.66 -0.62
N GLY A 9 -9.76 4.91 -0.88
CA GLY A 9 -10.77 4.53 0.09
C GLY A 9 -10.54 3.12 0.61
N ARG A 10 -11.59 2.51 1.17
CA ARG A 10 -11.53 1.15 1.71
C ARG A 10 -11.82 0.14 0.60
N THR A 11 -10.76 -0.25 -0.10
CA THR A 11 -10.83 -1.19 -1.24
C THR A 11 -10.17 -2.52 -0.87
N PRO A 12 -10.40 -3.60 -1.64
CA PRO A 12 -9.57 -4.80 -1.57
C PRO A 12 -8.08 -4.53 -1.79
N ASP A 13 -7.74 -3.52 -2.61
CA ASP A 13 -6.35 -3.18 -2.93
C ASP A 13 -5.61 -2.60 -1.72
N THR A 14 -6.28 -1.73 -0.95
CA THR A 14 -5.65 -0.98 0.15
C THR A 14 -6.65 -0.27 1.07
N HIS A 15 -6.12 0.36 2.12
CA HIS A 15 -6.85 1.13 3.12
C HIS A 15 -6.97 2.62 2.75
N PRO A 16 -7.84 3.38 3.46
CA PRO A 16 -7.99 4.81 3.22
C PRO A 16 -6.71 5.62 3.38
N MET A 17 -6.44 6.47 2.39
CA MET A 17 -5.33 7.44 2.37
C MET A 17 -5.86 8.75 1.79
N ILE A 18 -5.60 9.86 2.50
CA ILE A 18 -6.08 11.18 2.08
C ILE A 18 -4.95 12.18 2.04
N LEU A 19 -5.09 13.18 1.18
CA LEU A 19 -4.12 14.24 0.97
C LEU A 19 -4.83 15.60 1.08
N LEU A 20 -4.42 16.41 2.06
CA LEU A 20 -4.83 17.81 2.10
C LEU A 20 -3.86 18.63 1.25
N ASN A 21 -4.39 19.34 0.28
CA ASN A 21 -3.66 20.26 -0.59
C ASN A 21 -4.08 21.70 -0.27
N ILE A 22 -3.14 22.46 0.30
CA ILE A 22 -3.31 23.84 0.73
C ILE A 22 -2.32 24.70 -0.06
N GLU A 23 -2.81 25.39 -1.09
CA GLU A 23 -2.00 26.37 -1.86
C GLU A 23 -0.66 25.81 -2.39
N GLU A 24 -0.69 24.56 -2.87
CA GLU A 24 0.45 23.76 -3.37
C GLU A 24 1.26 22.99 -2.30
N HIS A 25 0.93 23.10 -1.02
CA HIS A 25 1.52 22.31 0.06
C HIS A 25 0.71 21.05 0.34
N TYR A 26 1.37 19.89 0.39
CA TYR A 26 0.70 18.61 0.58
C TYR A 26 0.93 18.03 1.98
N TYR A 27 -0.17 17.67 2.62
CA TYR A 27 -0.21 17.00 3.92
C TYR A 27 -0.88 15.64 3.75
N LEU A 28 -0.08 14.58 3.82
CA LEU A 28 -0.55 13.21 3.67
C LEU A 28 -1.04 12.69 5.02
N ILE A 29 -2.22 12.07 5.06
CA ILE A 29 -2.70 11.36 6.24
C ILE A 29 -2.79 9.87 5.91
N ASN A 30 -2.03 9.08 6.69
CA ASN A 30 -1.71 7.66 6.49
C ASN A 30 -1.00 7.35 5.16
N ALA A 31 -0.27 6.23 5.15
CA ALA A 31 0.41 5.65 4.00
C ALA A 31 0.30 4.11 4.08
N PRO A 32 -0.86 3.53 3.73
CA PRO A 32 -1.09 2.08 3.75
C PRO A 32 -0.32 1.35 2.63
N ASP A 33 -0.40 0.01 2.61
CA ASP A 33 0.21 -0.81 1.55
C ASP A 33 -0.24 -0.34 0.15
N GLY A 34 0.68 -0.19 -0.79
CA GLY A 34 0.42 0.33 -2.13
C GLY A 34 0.46 1.87 -2.25
N ALA A 35 0.80 2.60 -1.18
CA ALA A 35 0.80 4.06 -1.16
C ALA A 35 1.69 4.68 -2.24
N GLU A 36 2.93 4.23 -2.43
CA GLU A 36 3.83 4.80 -3.45
C GLU A 36 3.21 4.64 -4.85
N ARG A 37 2.60 3.47 -5.11
CA ARG A 37 1.96 3.18 -6.39
C ARG A 37 0.74 4.07 -6.65
N ILE A 38 -0.04 4.40 -5.62
CA ILE A 38 -1.18 5.31 -5.76
C ILE A 38 -0.72 6.71 -6.16
N PHE A 39 0.38 7.21 -5.59
CA PHE A 39 0.96 8.50 -6.03
C PHE A 39 1.33 8.48 -7.52
N LEU A 40 1.91 7.37 -7.98
CA LEU A 40 2.26 7.17 -9.39
C LEU A 40 1.01 7.13 -10.28
N ASP A 41 0.01 6.32 -9.93
CA ASP A 41 -1.24 6.15 -10.71
C ASP A 41 -2.07 7.44 -10.76
N MET A 42 -2.07 8.21 -9.68
CA MET A 42 -2.80 9.49 -9.61
C MET A 42 -2.00 10.68 -10.17
N ASN A 43 -0.75 10.46 -10.60
CA ASN A 43 0.15 11.51 -11.08
C ASN A 43 0.30 12.66 -10.06
N ILE A 44 0.40 12.33 -8.77
CA ILE A 44 0.60 13.29 -7.68
C ILE A 44 2.08 13.37 -7.35
N SER A 45 2.63 14.59 -7.38
CA SER A 45 4.04 14.84 -7.11
C SER A 45 4.40 14.65 -5.63
N ILE A 46 5.04 13.52 -5.30
CA ILE A 46 5.60 13.22 -3.97
C ILE A 46 6.51 14.34 -3.41
N PRO A 47 7.39 15.00 -4.19
CA PRO A 47 8.24 16.09 -3.67
C PRO A 47 7.52 17.29 -3.04
N ARG A 48 6.20 17.43 -3.24
CA ARG A 48 5.39 18.51 -2.63
C ARG A 48 4.91 18.20 -1.21
N LEU A 49 5.20 16.99 -0.71
CA LEU A 49 4.87 16.60 0.66
C LEU A 49 5.66 17.44 1.66
N GLU A 50 4.93 18.14 2.53
CA GLU A 50 5.46 18.92 3.65
C GLU A 50 5.40 18.11 4.96
N LYS A 51 4.31 17.36 5.14
CA LYS A 51 4.06 16.55 6.34
C LYS A 51 3.39 15.22 5.99
N ILE A 52 3.72 14.21 6.79
CA ILE A 52 3.03 12.91 6.82
C ILE A 52 2.47 12.72 8.22
N LEU A 53 1.16 12.63 8.35
CA LEU A 53 0.43 12.45 9.60
C LEU A 53 -0.04 11.00 9.69
N LEU A 54 0.61 10.18 10.50
CA LEU A 54 0.26 8.78 10.70
C LEU A 54 -0.67 8.66 11.91
N THR A 55 -1.80 7.98 11.75
CA THR A 55 -2.78 7.82 12.84
C THR A 55 -2.49 6.63 13.75
N SER A 56 -1.72 5.66 13.29
CA SER A 56 -1.37 4.47 14.07
C SER A 56 -0.13 3.78 13.50
N CYS A 57 0.38 2.77 14.21
CA CYS A 57 1.42 1.86 13.73
C CYS A 57 0.88 0.61 13.03
N HIS A 58 -0.44 0.47 12.88
CA HIS A 58 -1.07 -0.65 12.17
C HIS A 58 -0.80 -0.57 10.67
N SER A 59 -0.78 -1.71 9.95
CA SER A 59 -0.52 -1.79 8.50
C SER A 59 -1.44 -0.90 7.67
N SER A 60 -2.71 -0.79 8.07
CA SER A 60 -3.68 0.14 7.50
C SER A 60 -3.30 1.62 7.53
N SER A 61 -2.29 2.00 8.32
CA SER A 61 -1.78 3.37 8.42
C SER A 61 -0.36 3.52 7.88
N ILE A 62 0.49 2.48 7.96
CA ILE A 62 1.96 2.64 7.77
C ILE A 62 2.60 1.67 6.77
N ALA A 63 1.92 0.64 6.26
CA ALA A 63 2.61 -0.42 5.49
C ALA A 63 3.33 0.09 4.21
N GLY A 64 2.85 1.16 3.57
CA GLY A 64 3.52 1.81 2.43
C GLY A 64 4.32 3.06 2.78
N PHE A 65 4.46 3.40 4.06
CA PHE A 65 5.14 4.61 4.53
C PHE A 65 6.62 4.64 4.13
N PHE A 66 7.33 3.52 4.28
CA PHE A 66 8.74 3.46 3.90
C PHE A 66 8.92 3.57 2.37
N ALA A 67 8.02 3.01 1.58
CA ALA A 67 8.03 3.15 0.12
C ALA A 67 7.91 4.64 -0.28
N VAL A 68 6.89 5.32 0.26
CA VAL A 68 6.66 6.76 0.00
C VAL A 68 7.85 7.62 0.41
N THR A 69 8.46 7.36 1.58
CA THR A 69 9.59 8.17 2.07
C THR A 69 10.88 7.89 1.29
N ILE A 70 11.14 6.66 0.87
CA ILE A 70 12.27 6.33 -0.03
C ILE A 70 12.07 6.99 -1.40
N ALA A 71 10.86 6.93 -1.96
CA ALA A 71 10.52 7.60 -3.21
C ALA A 71 10.67 9.14 -3.12
N TYR A 72 10.30 9.70 -1.97
CA TYR A 72 10.51 11.12 -1.66
C TYR A 72 11.99 11.47 -1.66
N GLU A 73 12.85 10.73 -0.93
CA GLU A 73 14.29 11.01 -0.90
C GLU A 73 14.94 10.81 -2.28
N ALA A 74 14.54 9.77 -3.03
CA ALA A 74 15.06 9.49 -4.37
C ALA A 74 14.72 10.57 -5.41
N SER A 75 13.57 11.24 -5.26
CA SER A 75 13.14 12.33 -6.15
C SER A 75 13.73 13.70 -5.74
N SER A 76 14.27 13.81 -4.53
CA SER A 76 14.69 15.06 -3.89
C SER A 76 16.19 15.35 -4.04
N THR A 77 16.73 15.17 -5.25
CA THR A 77 18.18 15.19 -5.59
C THR A 77 18.98 16.46 -5.22
N SER A 78 18.38 17.46 -4.59
CA SER A 78 19.03 18.73 -4.17
C SER A 78 18.33 19.41 -2.98
N ILE A 79 17.50 18.70 -2.21
CA ILE A 79 16.78 19.27 -1.08
C ILE A 79 17.71 19.35 0.14
N SER A 80 17.89 20.54 0.71
CA SER A 80 18.60 20.72 1.98
C SER A 80 17.89 19.96 3.10
N GLN A 81 18.63 19.47 4.11
CA GLN A 81 18.03 18.78 5.27
C GLN A 81 16.85 19.54 5.91
N SER A 82 16.80 20.86 5.76
CA SER A 82 15.75 21.76 6.25
C SER A 82 14.41 21.70 5.50
N LYS A 83 14.29 20.96 4.40
CA LYS A 83 13.08 20.88 3.55
C LYS A 83 12.46 19.47 3.50
N ARG A 84 12.95 18.53 4.32
CA ARG A 84 12.39 17.17 4.38
C ARG A 84 10.98 17.19 4.96
N ALA A 85 10.09 16.38 4.39
CA ALA A 85 8.78 16.14 4.96
C ALA A 85 8.91 15.67 6.40
N CYS A 86 8.19 16.32 7.31
CA CYS A 86 8.23 15.98 8.72
C CYS A 86 7.08 15.02 9.05
N VAL A 87 7.42 13.93 9.75
CA VAL A 87 6.47 12.87 10.09
C VAL A 87 5.94 13.11 11.49
N MET A 88 4.63 13.06 11.68
CA MET A 88 3.95 13.14 12.97
C MET A 88 3.12 11.87 13.16
N GLY A 89 3.08 11.34 14.38
CA GLY A 89 2.39 10.08 14.65
C GLY A 89 2.50 9.63 16.11
N PRO A 90 1.99 8.43 16.44
CA PRO A 90 2.12 7.87 17.78
C PRO A 90 3.60 7.66 18.17
N GLU A 91 3.89 7.70 19.47
CA GLU A 91 5.26 7.54 20.00
C GLU A 91 5.88 6.18 19.65
N SER A 92 5.06 5.14 19.55
CA SER A 92 5.46 3.79 19.14
C SER A 92 6.09 3.73 17.73
N LEU A 93 5.88 4.75 16.89
CA LEU A 93 6.51 4.87 15.59
C LEU A 93 8.04 4.88 15.67
N ILE A 94 8.62 5.43 16.76
CA ILE A 94 10.07 5.48 16.97
C ILE A 94 10.67 4.07 16.94
N ASP A 95 10.00 3.10 17.54
CA ASP A 95 10.52 1.75 17.64
C ASP A 95 10.53 1.06 16.27
N ILE A 96 9.46 1.23 15.48
CA ILE A 96 9.44 0.76 14.08
C ILE A 96 10.58 1.40 13.30
N TYR A 97 10.77 2.71 13.49
CA TYR A 97 11.81 3.47 12.80
C TYR A 97 13.23 3.01 13.14
N LYS A 98 13.50 2.77 14.44
CA LYS A 98 14.80 2.31 14.95
C LYS A 98 15.12 0.87 14.59
N ASN A 99 14.14 0.06 14.24
CA ASN A 99 14.34 -1.35 13.88
C ASN A 99 14.22 -1.59 12.38
N SER A 100 13.86 -0.58 11.59
CA SER A 100 13.87 -0.65 10.13
C SER A 100 15.28 -0.42 9.59
N SER A 101 15.77 -1.36 8.79
CA SER A 101 17.07 -1.24 8.12
C SER A 101 17.11 -0.04 7.15
N TYR A 102 15.97 0.38 6.61
CA TYR A 102 15.89 1.50 5.67
C TYR A 102 16.18 2.84 6.31
N CYS A 103 15.72 3.06 7.54
CA CYS A 103 15.99 4.30 8.25
C CYS A 103 17.48 4.56 8.40
N HIS A 104 18.25 3.49 8.65
CA HIS A 104 19.71 3.54 8.77
C HIS A 104 20.39 3.72 7.42
N ASN A 105 19.91 3.05 6.37
CA ASN A 105 20.58 2.99 5.07
C ASN A 105 20.21 4.14 4.12
N PHE A 106 19.01 4.71 4.24
CA PHE A 106 18.48 5.72 3.30
C PHE A 106 18.28 7.10 3.95
N GLY A 107 18.69 7.28 5.22
CA GLY A 107 18.71 8.58 5.88
C GLY A 107 17.34 9.23 6.03
N VAL A 108 16.29 8.41 6.13
CA VAL A 108 14.89 8.82 6.23
C VAL A 108 14.73 9.69 7.49
N PRO A 109 14.05 10.86 7.46
CA PRO A 109 13.93 11.77 8.60
C PRO A 109 13.14 11.19 9.78
N LEU A 110 13.76 11.17 10.96
CA LEU A 110 13.12 10.72 12.20
C LEU A 110 11.76 11.42 12.41
N PRO A 111 10.74 10.69 12.90
CA PRO A 111 9.45 11.29 13.21
C PRO A 111 9.60 12.37 14.29
N ASN A 112 8.94 13.50 14.06
CA ASN A 112 8.77 14.55 15.06
C ASN A 112 7.57 14.18 15.94
N LEU A 113 7.86 13.91 17.21
CA LEU A 113 6.88 13.48 18.20
C LEU A 113 6.18 14.66 18.89
N SER A 114 6.36 15.87 18.38
CA SER A 114 5.63 17.02 18.88
C SER A 114 4.14 16.74 18.80
N GLU A 115 3.42 17.02 19.88
CA GLU A 115 1.96 16.87 19.95
C GLU A 115 1.24 17.99 19.17
N SER A 116 1.98 18.97 18.65
CA SER A 116 1.44 20.00 17.77
C SER A 116 2.47 20.61 16.83
N PHE A 117 2.03 21.20 15.73
CA PHE A 117 2.84 22.10 14.92
C PHE A 117 1.97 23.18 14.27
N ASP A 118 2.61 24.26 13.85
CA ASP A 118 2.05 25.31 13.01
C ASP A 118 3.12 25.69 11.98
N ASP A 119 2.77 25.64 10.70
CA ASP A 119 3.66 25.97 9.60
C ASP A 119 3.22 27.21 8.80
N GLY A 120 2.24 27.96 9.33
CA GLY A 120 1.64 29.12 8.68
C GLY A 120 0.52 28.79 7.69
N ASN A 121 0.44 27.56 7.19
CA ASN A 121 -0.64 27.10 6.32
C ASN A 121 -1.70 26.35 7.12
N ILE A 122 -1.26 25.45 8.00
CA ILE A 122 -2.11 24.72 8.94
C ILE A 122 -1.47 24.67 10.32
N SER A 123 -2.31 24.59 11.34
CA SER A 123 -1.93 24.17 12.69
C SER A 123 -2.57 22.83 13.00
N VAL A 124 -1.77 21.88 13.49
CA VAL A 124 -2.23 20.53 13.82
C VAL A 124 -1.98 20.27 15.30
N LYS A 125 -2.97 19.67 15.97
CA LYS A 125 -2.86 19.12 17.32
C LYS A 125 -3.17 17.62 17.28
N LEU A 126 -2.30 16.83 17.90
CA LEU A 126 -2.43 15.38 18.02
C LEU A 126 -3.03 15.04 19.38
N HIS A 127 -3.98 14.11 19.36
CA HIS A 127 -4.66 13.61 20.54
C HIS A 127 -4.47 12.10 20.63
N LYS A 128 -3.91 11.63 21.74
CA LYS A 128 -3.59 10.22 21.96
C LYS A 128 -4.88 9.43 22.28
N LEU A 129 -5.03 8.28 21.63
CA LEU A 129 -5.93 7.21 22.03
C LEU A 129 -5.08 6.04 22.56
N VAL A 130 -5.68 4.86 22.76
CA VAL A 130 -4.97 3.69 23.30
C VAL A 130 -4.00 3.12 22.27
N ASN A 131 -4.47 2.97 21.04
CA ASN A 131 -3.84 2.24 19.94
C ASN A 131 -3.62 3.12 18.71
N SER A 132 -4.14 4.34 18.74
CA SER A 132 -4.09 5.30 17.64
C SER A 132 -3.98 6.73 18.16
N VAL A 133 -3.97 7.68 17.22
CA VAL A 133 -4.11 9.10 17.48
C VAL A 133 -5.17 9.67 16.55
N PHE A 134 -5.81 10.74 16.97
CA PHE A 134 -6.62 11.58 16.09
C PHE A 134 -6.04 12.99 16.01
N TYR A 135 -6.32 13.69 14.92
CA TYR A 135 -5.78 15.01 14.64
C TYR A 135 -6.89 16.06 14.63
N GLU A 136 -6.67 17.18 15.31
CA GLU A 136 -7.39 18.43 15.09
C GLU A 136 -6.54 19.30 14.15
N ILE A 137 -7.08 19.67 13.00
CA ILE A 137 -6.40 20.43 11.95
C ILE A 137 -7.16 21.74 11.74
N LYS A 138 -6.50 22.87 12.01
CA LYS A 138 -7.02 24.21 11.72
C LYS A 138 -6.28 24.77 10.50
N PHE A 139 -7.03 25.23 9.50
CA PHE A 139 -6.47 25.98 8.38
C PHE A 139 -6.08 27.39 8.82
N CYS A 140 -5.13 28.00 8.12
CA CYS A 140 -4.78 29.41 8.34
C CYS A 140 -6.00 30.33 8.18
N ASP A 141 -5.98 31.39 8.98
CA ASP A 141 -6.98 32.45 8.94
C ASP A 141 -6.83 33.24 7.62
N GLU A 142 -7.94 33.57 6.98
CA GLU A 142 -7.93 34.31 5.71
C GLU A 142 -8.02 35.82 5.98
N PRO A 143 -7.17 36.64 5.33
CA PRO A 143 -7.24 38.09 5.46
C PRO A 143 -8.63 38.60 5.06
N GLY A 144 -9.09 39.66 5.73
CA GLY A 144 -10.32 40.33 5.35
C GLY A 144 -10.29 40.80 3.90
N HIS A 145 -11.44 40.76 3.23
CA HIS A 145 -11.54 41.26 1.85
C HIS A 145 -11.59 42.78 1.83
N PHE A 146 -11.05 43.40 0.79
CA PHE A 146 -11.13 44.85 0.60
C PHE A 146 -12.59 45.32 0.54
N LEU A 147 -12.90 46.36 1.32
CA LEU A 147 -14.20 47.01 1.43
C LEU A 147 -14.14 48.40 0.80
N PRO A 148 -14.53 48.53 -0.49
CA PRO A 148 -14.59 49.82 -1.19
C PRO A 148 -15.37 50.90 -0.43
N SER A 149 -16.40 50.52 0.33
CA SER A 149 -17.19 51.44 1.14
C SER A 149 -16.38 52.06 2.28
N LYS A 150 -15.59 51.27 3.02
CA LYS A 150 -14.69 51.80 4.07
C LYS A 150 -13.62 52.70 3.47
N ALA A 151 -13.00 52.30 2.36
CA ALA A 151 -11.99 53.10 1.68
C ALA A 151 -12.55 54.47 1.24
N LYS A 152 -13.78 54.51 0.69
CA LYS A 152 -14.46 55.78 0.36
C LYS A 152 -14.75 56.63 1.60
N GLN A 153 -15.22 56.02 2.68
CA GLN A 153 -15.49 56.73 3.94
C GLN A 153 -14.23 57.35 4.55
N LEU A 154 -13.08 56.70 4.35
CA LEU A 154 -11.79 57.21 4.78
C LEU A 154 -11.23 58.29 3.85
N GLY A 155 -11.87 58.60 2.72
CA GLY A 155 -11.46 59.66 1.78
C GLY A 155 -10.64 59.18 0.58
N VAL A 156 -10.46 57.86 0.41
CA VAL A 156 -9.69 57.29 -0.70
C VAL A 156 -10.52 57.33 -1.99
N LYS A 157 -9.90 57.81 -3.08
CA LYS A 157 -10.58 57.91 -4.39
C LYS A 157 -10.65 56.55 -5.09
N PRO A 158 -11.82 56.18 -5.65
CA PRO A 158 -11.92 54.95 -6.44
C PRO A 158 -11.00 54.96 -7.66
N GLY A 159 -10.51 53.78 -8.05
CA GLY A 159 -9.67 53.60 -9.23
C GLY A 159 -8.19 53.41 -8.86
N PRO A 160 -7.26 54.30 -9.30
CA PRO A 160 -5.83 54.12 -9.06
C PRO A 160 -5.46 53.94 -7.58
N ASP A 161 -6.08 54.71 -6.67
CA ASP A 161 -5.74 54.65 -5.25
C ASP A 161 -6.26 53.37 -4.57
N PHE A 162 -7.37 52.79 -5.05
CA PHE A 162 -7.80 51.47 -4.61
C PHE A 162 -6.81 50.39 -5.04
N LYS A 163 -6.33 50.46 -6.28
CA LYS A 163 -5.35 49.50 -6.80
C LYS A 163 -4.05 49.57 -6.01
N LYS A 164 -3.57 50.78 -5.70
CA LYS A 164 -2.42 51.01 -4.81
C LYS A 164 -2.62 50.36 -3.44
N LEU A 165 -3.75 50.62 -2.77
CA LEU A 165 -4.06 49.98 -1.48
C LEU A 165 -4.07 48.45 -1.58
N THR A 166 -4.74 47.87 -2.57
CA THR A 166 -4.81 46.41 -2.72
C THR A 166 -3.46 45.79 -3.11
N ASN A 167 -2.52 46.58 -3.61
CA ASN A 167 -1.14 46.16 -3.87
C ASN A 167 -0.20 46.36 -2.66
N GLY A 168 -0.72 46.83 -1.52
CA GLY A 168 0.06 47.06 -0.30
C GLY A 168 0.73 48.44 -0.21
N GLU A 169 0.39 49.37 -1.11
CA GLU A 169 0.85 50.76 -1.03
C GLU A 169 -0.07 51.58 -0.12
N ASP A 170 0.52 52.46 0.68
CA ASP A 170 -0.23 53.38 1.53
C ASP A 170 -0.71 54.61 0.76
N ILE A 171 -1.90 55.12 1.09
CA ILE A 171 -2.45 56.36 0.52
C ILE A 171 -2.32 57.48 1.55
N ILE A 172 -1.64 58.55 1.17
CA ILE A 172 -1.59 59.80 1.94
C ILE A 172 -2.65 60.74 1.36
N LEU A 173 -3.61 61.11 2.20
CA LEU A 173 -4.71 61.99 1.83
C LEU A 173 -4.30 63.48 1.91
N SER A 174 -5.14 64.36 1.38
CA SER A 174 -4.89 65.81 1.36
C SER A 174 -4.82 66.48 2.74
N ASP A 175 -5.32 65.81 3.77
CA ASP A 175 -5.23 66.19 5.19
C ASP A 175 -4.03 65.54 5.91
N GLU A 176 -3.06 65.01 5.15
CA GLU A 176 -1.89 64.25 5.63
C GLU A 176 -2.22 62.93 6.35
N LYS A 177 -3.49 62.49 6.36
CA LYS A 177 -3.86 61.21 6.95
C LYS A 177 -3.39 60.05 6.07
N LYS A 178 -2.67 59.11 6.70
CA LYS A 178 -2.25 57.84 6.09
C LYS A 178 -3.37 56.81 6.18
N VAL A 179 -3.76 56.23 5.05
CA VAL A 179 -4.69 55.10 4.96
C VAL A 179 -3.95 53.89 4.41
N THR A 180 -4.05 52.77 5.12
CA THR A 180 -3.45 51.49 4.78
C THR A 180 -4.51 50.49 4.30
N LEU A 181 -4.09 49.37 3.71
CA LEU A 181 -5.00 48.29 3.34
C LEU A 181 -5.81 47.77 4.55
N ASN A 182 -5.17 47.65 5.72
CA ASN A 182 -5.79 47.14 6.94
C ASN A 182 -6.97 48.00 7.43
N ASP A 183 -6.95 49.30 7.16
CA ASP A 183 -8.07 50.21 7.48
C ASP A 183 -9.30 49.97 6.60
N CYS A 184 -9.10 49.33 5.45
CA CYS A 184 -10.08 49.20 4.38
C CYS A 184 -10.54 47.75 4.15
N ILE A 185 -10.13 46.78 4.97
CA ILE A 185 -10.56 45.38 4.83
C ILE A 185 -11.67 45.02 5.82
N SER A 186 -12.35 43.90 5.56
CA SER A 186 -13.24 43.26 6.53
C SER A 186 -12.45 42.68 7.70
N GLU A 187 -13.15 42.17 8.70
CA GLU A 187 -12.52 41.30 9.71
C GLU A 187 -11.92 40.07 9.02
N THR A 188 -10.82 39.58 9.61
CA THR A 188 -10.19 38.30 9.28
C THR A 188 -11.21 37.18 9.41
N VAL A 189 -11.23 36.28 8.44
CA VAL A 189 -12.09 35.10 8.48
C VAL A 189 -11.32 33.97 9.16
N GLU A 190 -11.79 33.53 10.32
CA GLU A 190 -11.18 32.41 11.04
C GLU A 190 -11.18 31.15 10.15
N GLY A 191 -10.02 30.50 10.09
CA GLY A 191 -9.85 29.25 9.37
C GLY A 191 -10.72 28.13 9.95
N GLU A 192 -11.22 27.26 9.08
CA GLU A 192 -12.02 26.11 9.51
C GLU A 192 -11.16 25.11 10.28
N ILE A 193 -11.80 24.44 11.26
CA ILE A 193 -11.20 23.38 12.06
C ILE A 193 -11.90 22.07 11.70
N LEU A 194 -11.11 21.05 11.37
CA LEU A 194 -11.57 19.69 11.11
C LEU A 194 -10.87 18.70 12.03
N ALA A 195 -11.51 17.54 12.23
CA ALA A 195 -10.89 16.40 12.91
C ALA A 195 -10.67 15.24 11.94
N VAL A 196 -9.58 14.50 12.11
CA VAL A 196 -9.33 13.21 11.43
C VAL A 196 -9.20 12.13 12.49
N ILE A 197 -10.16 11.19 12.50
CA ILE A 197 -10.32 10.16 13.53
C ILE A 197 -10.11 8.78 12.92
N ASP A 198 -9.31 7.94 13.58
CA ASP A 198 -8.98 6.59 13.10
C ASP A 198 -8.84 5.59 14.24
N CYS A 199 -9.97 5.27 14.90
CA CYS A 199 -9.99 4.26 15.96
C CYS A 199 -9.67 2.87 15.39
N LYS A 200 -8.77 2.14 16.05
CA LYS A 200 -8.37 0.78 15.65
C LYS A 200 -9.06 -0.31 16.47
N THR A 201 -9.49 0.00 17.68
CA THR A 201 -10.15 -0.94 18.60
C THR A 201 -11.34 -0.30 19.32
N GLU A 202 -12.12 -1.11 20.04
CA GLU A 202 -13.16 -0.63 20.94
C GLU A 202 -12.59 0.23 22.09
N ASP A 203 -11.39 -0.08 22.59
CA ASP A 203 -10.71 0.76 23.58
C ASP A 203 -10.42 2.17 23.08
N ASP A 204 -10.06 2.32 21.79
CA ASP A 204 -9.91 3.63 21.16
C ASP A 204 -11.25 4.37 21.12
N VAL A 205 -12.35 3.66 20.84
CA VAL A 205 -13.70 4.24 20.83
C VAL A 205 -14.07 4.71 22.23
N ASN A 206 -13.87 3.87 23.26
CA ASN A 206 -14.17 4.17 24.65
C ASN A 206 -13.39 5.40 25.15
N MET A 207 -12.11 5.53 24.79
CA MET A 207 -11.34 6.73 25.14
C MET A 207 -11.79 7.97 24.35
N LEU A 208 -12.15 7.81 23.08
CA LEU A 208 -12.59 8.91 22.22
C LEU A 208 -13.93 9.51 22.67
N ILE A 209 -14.90 8.70 23.10
CA ILE A 209 -16.21 9.19 23.52
C ILE A 209 -16.14 10.07 24.77
N GLU A 210 -15.16 9.81 25.65
CA GLU A 210 -14.84 10.63 26.83
C GLU A 210 -14.17 11.96 26.46
N TYR A 211 -13.60 12.06 25.26
CA TYR A 211 -12.89 13.25 24.82
C TYR A 211 -13.83 14.45 24.59
N ASP A 212 -13.50 15.60 25.15
CA ASP A 212 -14.22 16.86 24.90
C ASP A 212 -13.72 17.48 23.59
N MET A 213 -14.53 17.35 22.54
CA MET A 213 -14.19 17.81 21.19
C MET A 213 -14.24 19.33 21.12
N ASN A 214 -13.31 19.94 20.39
CA ASN A 214 -13.33 21.39 20.16
C ASN A 214 -14.67 21.80 19.50
N PRO A 215 -15.48 22.68 20.13
CA PRO A 215 -16.81 23.04 19.65
C PRO A 215 -16.79 23.80 18.31
N LYS A 216 -15.62 24.28 17.87
CA LYS A 216 -15.44 24.91 16.55
C LYS A 216 -15.26 23.90 15.41
N ILE A 217 -15.07 22.62 15.70
CA ILE A 217 -14.98 21.57 14.67
C ILE A 217 -16.32 21.45 13.97
N LYS A 218 -16.31 21.60 12.64
CA LYS A 218 -17.50 21.45 11.80
C LYS A 218 -17.46 20.23 10.91
N THR A 219 -16.28 19.68 10.64
CA THR A 219 -16.08 18.55 9.74
C THR A 219 -15.23 17.50 10.40
N ILE A 220 -15.64 16.24 10.30
CA ILE A 220 -14.91 15.09 10.84
C ILE A 220 -14.69 14.10 9.70
N ILE A 221 -13.43 13.68 9.52
CA ILE A 221 -13.05 12.62 8.59
C ILE A 221 -12.80 11.35 9.40
N HIS A 222 -13.64 10.34 9.21
CA HIS A 222 -13.57 9.07 9.91
C HIS A 222 -12.86 8.03 9.04
N LEU A 223 -11.59 7.77 9.33
CA LEU A 223 -10.81 6.65 8.78
C LEU A 223 -11.10 5.33 9.53
N THR A 224 -11.75 5.43 10.69
CA THR A 224 -12.24 4.33 11.52
C THR A 224 -13.00 3.28 10.68
N LYS A 225 -12.80 2.00 11.02
CA LYS A 225 -13.48 0.89 10.34
C LYS A 225 -15.01 0.95 10.60
N PRO A 226 -15.88 0.66 9.60
CA PRO A 226 -17.34 0.72 9.77
C PRO A 226 -17.88 -0.08 10.95
N GLU A 227 -17.26 -1.22 11.26
CA GLU A 227 -17.64 -2.08 12.39
C GLU A 227 -17.56 -1.33 13.73
N LEU A 228 -16.53 -0.49 13.91
CA LEU A 228 -16.37 0.34 15.11
C LEU A 228 -17.24 1.61 15.07
N MET A 229 -17.48 2.18 13.89
CA MET A 229 -18.37 3.35 13.74
C MET A 229 -19.84 3.00 13.99
N ASN A 230 -20.22 1.73 13.80
CA ASN A 230 -21.58 1.25 13.98
C ASN A 230 -21.90 0.89 15.44
N THR A 231 -20.95 1.01 16.38
CA THR A 231 -21.27 0.88 17.81
C THR A 231 -22.17 2.03 18.27
N GLN A 232 -22.99 1.76 19.29
CA GLN A 232 -23.99 2.72 19.77
C GLN A 232 -23.31 3.98 20.33
N GLU A 233 -22.21 3.79 21.05
CA GLU A 233 -21.43 4.86 21.68
C GLU A 233 -20.84 5.81 20.64
N TYR A 234 -20.31 5.26 19.53
CA TYR A 234 -19.77 6.06 18.44
C TYR A 234 -20.86 6.86 17.73
N TYR A 235 -22.00 6.20 17.46
CA TYR A 235 -23.16 6.84 16.86
C TYR A 235 -23.68 8.00 17.70
N ASP A 236 -23.88 7.79 19.00
CA ASP A 236 -24.39 8.82 19.91
C ASP A 236 -23.47 10.05 20.01
N LYS A 237 -22.16 9.85 19.89
CA LYS A 237 -21.18 10.94 19.92
C LYS A 237 -21.18 11.78 18.64
N PHE A 238 -21.22 11.14 17.46
CA PHE A 238 -20.90 11.81 16.19
C PHE A 238 -22.05 11.90 15.18
N PHE A 239 -22.99 10.96 15.21
CA PHE A 239 -23.97 10.75 14.12
C PHE A 239 -25.42 10.99 14.51
N LYS A 240 -25.72 11.00 15.82
CA LYS A 240 -27.06 11.31 16.34
C LYS A 240 -27.58 12.64 15.81
N ASP A 241 -28.89 12.74 15.57
CA ASP A 241 -29.52 13.87 14.87
C ASP A 241 -29.31 15.25 15.54
N ASP A 242 -28.96 15.27 16.82
CA ASP A 242 -28.63 16.49 17.57
C ASP A 242 -27.22 17.02 17.26
N LYS A 243 -26.40 16.26 16.53
CA LYS A 243 -25.04 16.64 16.12
C LYS A 243 -25.08 17.39 14.79
N THR A 244 -24.18 18.38 14.66
CA THR A 244 -24.13 19.30 13.51
C THR A 244 -22.88 19.10 12.64
N PHE A 245 -22.12 18.04 12.88
CA PHE A 245 -20.90 17.74 12.13
C PHE A 245 -21.22 17.33 10.69
N THR A 246 -20.38 17.80 9.76
CA THR A 246 -20.25 17.18 8.44
C THR A 246 -19.35 15.96 8.56
N ASN A 247 -19.94 14.77 8.54
CA ASN A 247 -19.20 13.51 8.73
C ASN A 247 -18.84 12.89 7.38
N LEU A 248 -17.53 12.81 7.11
CA LEU A 248 -16.93 12.18 5.93
C LEU A 248 -16.41 10.80 6.30
N THR A 249 -16.85 9.75 5.61
CA THR A 249 -16.62 8.34 6.03
C THR A 249 -16.19 7.45 4.87
N PHE A 250 -15.66 6.26 5.18
CA PHE A 250 -15.21 5.25 4.20
C PHE A 250 -15.95 3.92 4.38
N TYR A 251 -17.27 3.91 4.13
CA TYR A 251 -18.12 2.71 4.24
C TYR A 251 -18.01 1.81 3.02
N ASP A 252 -18.06 2.37 1.81
CA ASP A 252 -18.23 1.58 0.60
C ASP A 252 -17.39 2.12 -0.56
N ASP A 253 -16.30 1.42 -0.84
CA ASP A 253 -15.40 1.66 -1.97
C ASP A 253 -14.89 0.34 -2.60
N LYS A 254 -15.48 -0.80 -2.24
CA LYS A 254 -14.90 -2.12 -2.54
C LYS A 254 -14.92 -2.48 -4.03
N GLU A 255 -15.85 -1.88 -4.77
CA GLU A 255 -15.98 -2.01 -6.22
C GLU A 255 -14.88 -1.26 -7.00
N ASN A 256 -14.30 -0.20 -6.41
CA ASN A 256 -13.28 0.58 -7.09
C ASN A 256 -11.99 -0.22 -7.20
N VAL A 257 -11.48 -0.36 -8.42
CA VAL A 257 -10.14 -0.91 -8.71
C VAL A 257 -9.16 0.26 -8.73
N LEU A 258 -8.16 0.24 -7.85
CA LEU A 258 -7.17 1.31 -7.79
C LEU A 258 -6.14 1.18 -8.92
N PHE A 259 -5.53 0.00 -9.03
CA PHE A 259 -4.47 -0.30 -9.99
C PHE A 259 -5.02 -0.69 -11.38
N ASN A 260 -5.72 0.25 -12.00
CA ASN A 260 -6.51 0.02 -13.20
C ASN A 260 -5.70 -0.50 -14.39
N GLN A 261 -4.45 -0.06 -14.58
CA GLN A 261 -3.65 -0.48 -15.73
C GLN A 261 -3.30 -1.97 -15.68
N VAL A 262 -2.88 -2.48 -14.51
CA VAL A 262 -2.66 -3.93 -14.33
C VAL A 262 -3.94 -4.73 -14.55
N ALA A 263 -5.07 -4.25 -14.01
CA ALA A 263 -6.37 -4.89 -14.22
C ALA A 263 -6.77 -4.94 -15.71
N LEU A 264 -6.57 -3.84 -16.45
CA LEU A 264 -6.87 -3.75 -17.88
C LEU A 264 -5.98 -4.68 -18.72
N ILE A 265 -4.68 -4.76 -18.41
CA ILE A 265 -3.76 -5.69 -19.07
C ILE A 265 -4.20 -7.12 -18.84
N HIS A 266 -4.50 -7.50 -17.60
CA HIS A 266 -4.99 -8.84 -17.28
C HIS A 266 -6.30 -9.16 -18.01
N GLN A 267 -7.23 -8.21 -18.09
CA GLN A 267 -8.47 -8.40 -18.84
C GLN A 267 -8.23 -8.67 -20.32
N LYS A 268 -7.22 -8.03 -20.94
CA LYS A 268 -6.82 -8.36 -22.32
C LYS A 268 -6.32 -9.80 -22.42
N TYR A 269 -5.47 -10.26 -21.50
CA TYR A 269 -5.05 -11.66 -21.46
C TYR A 269 -6.23 -12.62 -21.33
N VAL A 270 -7.18 -12.33 -20.45
CA VAL A 270 -8.41 -13.14 -20.28
C VAL A 270 -9.21 -13.25 -21.58
N GLN A 271 -9.37 -12.14 -22.31
CA GLN A 271 -10.09 -12.11 -23.59
C GLN A 271 -9.39 -12.94 -24.68
N MET A 272 -8.06 -12.97 -24.66
CA MET A 272 -7.26 -13.63 -25.70
C MET A 272 -7.00 -15.10 -25.45
N MET A 273 -6.92 -15.52 -24.18
CA MET A 273 -6.47 -16.85 -23.80
C MET A 273 -7.61 -17.87 -23.64
N ASN A 274 -8.70 -17.75 -24.42
CA ASN A 274 -9.77 -18.77 -24.56
C ASN A 274 -10.28 -19.38 -23.23
N ASN A 275 -10.56 -18.56 -22.22
CA ASN A 275 -10.99 -18.99 -20.87
C ASN A 275 -9.96 -19.78 -20.05
N CYS A 276 -8.68 -19.76 -20.41
CA CYS A 276 -7.61 -20.32 -19.58
C CYS A 276 -7.33 -19.46 -18.32
N LEU A 277 -7.84 -18.24 -18.28
CA LEU A 277 -7.66 -17.30 -17.17
C LEU A 277 -9.02 -16.79 -16.70
N TYR A 278 -9.16 -16.70 -15.39
CA TYR A 278 -10.28 -16.01 -14.76
C TYR A 278 -10.04 -14.50 -14.74
N PRO A 279 -11.08 -13.69 -14.97
CA PRO A 279 -11.10 -12.26 -14.65
C PRO A 279 -10.69 -12.00 -13.18
N ILE A 280 -10.30 -10.76 -12.87
CA ILE A 280 -10.19 -10.33 -11.47
C ILE A 280 -11.58 -10.34 -10.81
N SER A 281 -11.64 -10.43 -9.48
CA SER A 281 -12.88 -10.50 -8.70
C SER A 281 -13.47 -9.14 -8.31
N SER A 282 -14.80 -9.12 -8.17
CA SER A 282 -15.59 -7.98 -7.67
C SER A 282 -15.92 -8.18 -6.21
N PHE A 283 -16.20 -7.09 -5.51
CA PHE A 283 -16.61 -7.11 -4.11
C PHE A 283 -17.90 -6.32 -3.97
N GLU A 284 -19.03 -7.02 -3.97
CA GLU A 284 -20.33 -6.44 -3.66
C GLU A 284 -20.61 -6.67 -2.16
N ASN A 285 -20.63 -5.60 -1.37
CA ASN A 285 -21.21 -5.61 -0.03
C ASN A 285 -21.50 -4.18 0.41
N HIS A 286 -22.76 -3.77 0.36
CA HIS A 286 -23.21 -2.53 0.96
C HIS A 286 -23.31 -2.73 2.47
N LEU A 287 -22.43 -2.05 3.22
CA LEU A 287 -22.56 -1.96 4.66
C LEU A 287 -23.74 -1.03 4.99
N GLU A 288 -24.58 -1.46 5.93
CA GLU A 288 -25.65 -0.61 6.47
C GLU A 288 -25.05 0.67 7.07
N ARG A 289 -25.69 1.79 6.79
CA ARG A 289 -25.25 3.12 7.20
C ARG A 289 -26.27 3.70 8.16
N ASN A 290 -25.80 4.17 9.31
CA ASN A 290 -26.62 4.93 10.25
C ASN A 290 -26.40 6.43 10.01
N GLY A 291 -27.48 7.18 9.79
CA GLY A 291 -27.45 8.65 9.68
C GLY A 291 -27.05 9.23 8.32
N ASN A 292 -26.99 10.56 8.25
CA ASN A 292 -26.72 11.32 7.04
C ASN A 292 -25.20 11.53 6.85
N LEU A 293 -24.51 10.50 6.34
CA LEU A 293 -23.05 10.46 6.18
C LEU A 293 -22.63 10.70 4.72
N ILE A 294 -21.49 11.38 4.52
CA ILE A 294 -20.88 11.54 3.19
C ILE A 294 -19.82 10.47 3.01
N ASN A 295 -20.12 9.45 2.20
CA ASN A 295 -19.17 8.39 1.88
C ASN A 295 -18.15 8.84 0.82
N LEU A 296 -16.88 8.82 1.20
CA LEU A 296 -15.72 9.11 0.37
C LEU A 296 -15.29 7.87 -0.43
N LYS A 297 -15.02 8.05 -1.73
CA LYS A 297 -14.50 7.02 -2.63
C LYS A 297 -13.13 7.40 -3.19
N SER A 298 -12.35 6.39 -3.57
CA SER A 298 -11.05 6.57 -4.21
C SER A 298 -11.12 7.50 -5.43
N GLY A 299 -10.33 8.57 -5.42
CA GLY A 299 -10.28 9.60 -6.46
C GLY A 299 -11.27 10.75 -6.29
N ASP A 300 -12.12 10.75 -5.26
CA ASP A 300 -12.93 11.91 -4.93
C ASP A 300 -12.07 13.10 -4.51
N SER A 301 -12.59 14.31 -4.72
CA SER A 301 -11.97 15.54 -4.23
C SER A 301 -13.02 16.50 -3.68
N PHE A 302 -12.69 17.17 -2.58
CA PHE A 302 -13.59 18.08 -1.90
C PHE A 302 -12.91 19.42 -1.70
N VAL A 303 -13.68 20.50 -1.89
CA VAL A 303 -13.19 21.86 -1.65
C VAL A 303 -13.76 22.36 -0.34
N PHE A 304 -12.87 22.78 0.56
CA PHE A 304 -13.26 23.59 1.71
C PHE A 304 -13.46 25.02 1.22
N ALA A 305 -14.70 25.50 1.27
CA ALA A 305 -15.05 26.84 0.81
C ALA A 305 -14.90 27.84 1.98
N PRO A 306 -14.48 29.09 1.72
CA PRO A 306 -14.50 30.13 2.75
C PRO A 306 -15.92 30.29 3.30
N ASN A 307 -16.03 30.50 4.62
CA ASN A 307 -17.24 30.52 5.47
C ASN A 307 -18.43 31.43 5.03
N LYS A 308 -18.47 31.96 3.81
CA LYS A 308 -19.56 32.77 3.26
C LYS A 308 -20.09 32.19 1.94
N LYS A 309 -20.93 31.15 2.05
CA LYS A 309 -22.20 30.89 1.30
C LYS A 309 -22.46 29.46 0.84
N ARG A 310 -21.50 28.54 0.86
CA ARG A 310 -21.76 27.10 0.62
C ARG A 310 -20.78 26.32 1.47
N GLY A 311 -21.25 25.33 2.25
CA GLY A 311 -20.39 24.45 3.06
C GLY A 311 -19.45 23.59 2.19
N LEU A 312 -18.99 22.45 2.70
CA LEU A 312 -18.14 21.52 1.95
C LEU A 312 -18.75 21.22 0.57
N VAL A 313 -18.05 21.62 -0.51
CA VAL A 313 -18.52 21.34 -1.88
C VAL A 313 -17.73 20.17 -2.43
N CYS A 314 -18.41 19.05 -2.63
CA CYS A 314 -17.87 17.96 -3.44
C CYS A 314 -17.65 18.49 -4.86
N LYS A 315 -16.40 18.45 -5.34
CA LYS A 315 -16.11 18.61 -6.76
C LYS A 315 -15.48 17.31 -7.21
N LYS A 316 -16.21 16.53 -8.01
CA LYS A 316 -15.56 15.50 -8.81
C LYS A 316 -14.53 16.19 -9.70
N VAL A 317 -13.26 16.09 -9.32
CA VAL A 317 -12.18 16.42 -10.22
C VAL A 317 -12.21 15.32 -11.27
N LYS A 318 -12.63 15.65 -12.48
CA LYS A 318 -12.48 14.74 -13.62
C LYS A 318 -10.99 14.47 -13.76
N ASN A 319 -10.55 13.30 -13.34
CA ASN A 319 -9.26 12.81 -13.76
C ASN A 319 -9.38 12.52 -15.26
N GLU A 320 -8.88 13.41 -16.11
CA GLU A 320 -8.92 13.24 -17.57
C GLU A 320 -8.25 11.92 -18.01
N ASN A 321 -7.43 11.32 -17.14
CA ASN A 321 -6.78 10.03 -17.33
C ASN A 321 -7.56 8.81 -16.76
N ARG A 322 -8.57 9.01 -15.91
CA ARG A 322 -9.50 7.92 -15.54
C ARG A 322 -10.62 7.93 -16.56
N ASN A 323 -10.47 7.13 -17.62
CA ASN A 323 -11.57 6.84 -18.53
C ASN A 323 -12.73 6.23 -17.72
N GLU A 324 -13.76 7.02 -17.42
CA GLU A 324 -15.01 6.57 -16.78
C GLU A 324 -15.70 5.44 -17.58
N ASN A 325 -15.30 5.24 -18.85
CA ASN A 325 -15.75 4.13 -19.70
C ASN A 325 -15.09 2.77 -19.39
N ASN A 326 -14.03 2.72 -18.56
CA ASN A 326 -13.29 1.49 -18.29
C ASN A 326 -13.84 0.65 -17.13
N THR A 327 -14.68 1.22 -16.25
CA THR A 327 -15.38 0.44 -15.21
C THR A 327 -16.34 -0.59 -15.80
N ASN A 328 -16.87 -0.33 -17.02
CA ASN A 328 -17.72 -1.24 -17.77
C ASN A 328 -16.94 -2.27 -18.63
N MET A 329 -15.60 -2.23 -18.68
CA MET A 329 -14.82 -3.22 -19.45
C MET A 329 -14.49 -4.50 -18.67
N CYS A 330 -14.71 -4.53 -17.35
CA CYS A 330 -14.75 -5.76 -16.57
C CYS A 330 -16.12 -6.44 -16.79
N GLY A 331 -16.38 -6.85 -18.03
CA GLY A 331 -17.69 -7.33 -18.48
C GLY A 331 -18.07 -8.75 -18.03
N ASN A 332 -17.17 -9.44 -17.33
CA ASN A 332 -17.43 -10.71 -16.66
C ASN A 332 -16.56 -10.69 -15.42
N VAL A 333 -17.14 -10.42 -14.25
CA VAL A 333 -16.42 -10.47 -12.99
C VAL A 333 -17.00 -11.61 -12.17
N GLU A 334 -16.16 -12.56 -11.76
CA GLU A 334 -16.59 -13.62 -10.86
C GLU A 334 -16.53 -13.13 -9.42
N LYS A 335 -17.62 -13.35 -8.66
CA LYS A 335 -17.70 -12.95 -7.25
C LYS A 335 -16.66 -13.66 -6.39
N ASN A 336 -16.35 -14.92 -6.73
CA ASN A 336 -15.31 -15.72 -6.10
C ASN A 336 -14.73 -16.68 -7.16
N VAL A 337 -13.41 -16.79 -7.23
CA VAL A 337 -12.76 -17.80 -8.07
C VAL A 337 -12.62 -19.08 -7.25
N LEU A 338 -13.33 -20.13 -7.65
CA LEU A 338 -13.24 -21.43 -6.98
C LEU A 338 -11.83 -22.01 -7.15
N LEU A 339 -11.21 -22.38 -6.04
CA LEU A 339 -9.91 -23.03 -6.05
C LEU A 339 -10.07 -24.45 -6.60
N SER A 340 -9.41 -24.73 -7.72
CA SER A 340 -9.38 -26.07 -8.31
C SER A 340 -8.67 -27.06 -7.39
N GLU A 341 -9.13 -28.30 -7.36
CA GLU A 341 -8.37 -29.39 -6.74
C GLU A 341 -7.04 -29.58 -7.49
N ILE A 342 -5.92 -29.50 -6.76
CA ILE A 342 -4.59 -29.58 -7.35
C ILE A 342 -3.96 -30.95 -7.11
N LYS A 343 -3.53 -31.61 -8.20
CA LYS A 343 -2.80 -32.88 -8.14
C LYS A 343 -1.29 -32.68 -7.97
N SER A 344 -0.70 -31.72 -8.67
CA SER A 344 0.71 -31.33 -8.55
C SER A 344 0.85 -30.05 -7.71
N PHE A 345 0.92 -28.90 -8.38
CA PHE A 345 0.94 -27.55 -7.82
C PHE A 345 0.45 -26.53 -8.85
N ALA A 346 0.05 -25.35 -8.37
CA ALA A 346 -0.12 -24.17 -9.20
C ALA A 346 0.80 -23.04 -8.74
N VAL A 347 1.25 -22.23 -9.68
CA VAL A 347 2.04 -21.02 -9.44
C VAL A 347 1.18 -19.83 -9.85
N THR A 348 0.91 -18.92 -8.92
CA THR A 348 0.23 -17.65 -9.19
C THR A 348 1.21 -16.50 -8.99
N PHE A 349 1.36 -15.66 -10.00
CA PHE A 349 2.17 -14.45 -9.96
C PHE A 349 1.29 -13.28 -9.56
N LEU A 350 1.37 -12.84 -8.30
CA LEU A 350 0.64 -11.67 -7.82
C LEU A 350 1.36 -10.35 -8.12
N GLY A 351 2.67 -10.43 -8.33
CA GLY A 351 3.46 -9.35 -8.92
C GLY A 351 4.75 -9.83 -9.56
N THR A 352 5.17 -9.11 -10.59
CA THR A 352 6.21 -9.54 -11.55
C THR A 352 7.24 -8.44 -11.87
N GLY A 353 7.17 -7.28 -11.23
CA GLY A 353 8.03 -6.14 -11.45
C GLY A 353 9.25 -6.12 -10.53
N ALA A 354 10.31 -5.45 -10.98
CA ALA A 354 11.57 -5.26 -10.25
C ALA A 354 11.78 -3.80 -9.80
N LYS A 355 12.26 -3.65 -8.56
CA LYS A 355 12.74 -2.44 -7.86
C LYS A 355 11.83 -1.23 -7.88
N LYS A 356 11.65 -0.62 -9.05
CA LYS A 356 10.87 0.61 -9.21
C LYS A 356 9.45 0.24 -9.55
N LEU A 357 8.52 0.71 -8.72
CA LEU A 357 7.09 0.57 -8.95
C LEU A 357 6.66 1.12 -10.31
N THR A 358 5.67 0.44 -10.88
CA THR A 358 5.12 0.76 -12.19
C THR A 358 3.60 0.67 -12.13
N ILE A 359 2.95 1.32 -13.08
CA ILE A 359 1.50 1.19 -13.23
C ILE A 359 1.11 -0.17 -13.86
N MET A 360 2.07 -0.87 -14.49
CA MET A 360 1.86 -2.05 -15.35
C MET A 360 2.23 -3.40 -14.71
N ARG A 361 3.03 -3.39 -13.64
CA ARG A 361 3.52 -4.55 -12.89
C ARG A 361 3.69 -4.20 -11.42
N ASN A 362 3.12 -5.02 -10.55
CA ASN A 362 3.31 -4.98 -9.11
C ASN A 362 4.68 -5.56 -8.71
N PRO A 363 5.27 -5.19 -7.57
CA PRO A 363 6.51 -5.79 -7.06
C PRO A 363 6.38 -7.31 -6.84
N ALA A 364 7.51 -8.00 -6.73
CA ALA A 364 7.58 -9.46 -6.68
C ALA A 364 6.66 -10.07 -5.61
N GLY A 365 5.87 -11.05 -6.02
CA GLY A 365 4.98 -11.76 -5.11
C GLY A 365 4.41 -13.01 -5.77
N ILE A 366 4.71 -14.18 -5.22
CA ILE A 366 4.33 -15.45 -5.81
C ILE A 366 3.61 -16.32 -4.77
N LEU A 367 2.53 -16.95 -5.20
CA LEU A 367 1.76 -17.90 -4.40
C LEU A 367 1.85 -19.30 -5.05
N ILE A 368 2.36 -20.26 -4.31
CA ILE A 368 2.36 -21.68 -4.69
C ILE A 368 1.17 -22.35 -4.00
N HIS A 369 0.23 -22.86 -4.79
CA HIS A 369 -0.90 -23.65 -4.31
C HIS A 369 -0.55 -25.14 -4.42
N THR A 370 -0.59 -25.84 -3.29
CA THR A 370 -0.38 -27.29 -3.20
C THR A 370 -1.61 -27.96 -2.60
N LYS A 371 -1.73 -29.28 -2.70
CA LYS A 371 -2.81 -30.03 -2.01
C LYS A 371 -2.76 -29.94 -0.48
N PHE A 372 -1.67 -29.42 0.10
CA PHE A 372 -1.51 -29.26 1.56
C PHE A 372 -1.80 -27.83 2.06
N GLY A 373 -1.96 -26.87 1.14
CA GLY A 373 -2.08 -25.45 1.46
C GLY A 373 -1.17 -24.59 0.58
N PHE A 374 -0.90 -23.36 1.03
CA PHE A 374 -0.27 -22.32 0.21
C PHE A 374 1.11 -21.89 0.73
N ILE A 375 2.06 -21.72 -0.18
CA ILE A 375 3.39 -21.17 0.14
C ILE A 375 3.50 -19.79 -0.50
N VAL A 376 3.90 -18.79 0.29
CA VAL A 376 4.20 -17.45 -0.22
C VAL A 376 5.70 -17.35 -0.46
N LEU A 377 6.09 -16.95 -1.67
CA LEU A 377 7.48 -16.65 -2.05
C LEU A 377 7.58 -15.17 -2.42
N ASP A 378 8.24 -14.41 -1.55
CA ASP A 378 8.23 -12.95 -1.55
C ASP A 378 6.81 -12.37 -1.44
N ALA A 379 6.70 -11.20 -0.81
CA ALA A 379 5.47 -10.46 -0.61
C ALA A 379 5.73 -8.96 -0.74
N GLY A 380 6.07 -8.51 -1.95
CA GLY A 380 6.23 -7.10 -2.27
C GLY A 380 4.95 -6.27 -2.02
N GLU A 381 5.10 -4.95 -2.01
CA GLU A 381 4.00 -4.01 -1.75
C GLU A 381 2.76 -4.32 -2.62
N GLY A 382 1.57 -4.34 -2.02
CA GLY A 382 0.32 -4.67 -2.69
C GLY A 382 0.00 -6.17 -2.82
N PHE A 383 0.84 -7.08 -2.30
CA PHE A 383 0.64 -8.54 -2.40
C PHE A 383 -0.76 -8.99 -1.99
N THR A 384 -1.21 -8.54 -0.81
CA THR A 384 -2.51 -8.95 -0.25
C THR A 384 -3.67 -8.38 -1.05
N GLY A 385 -3.54 -7.14 -1.54
CA GLY A 385 -4.54 -6.55 -2.43
C GLY A 385 -4.67 -7.30 -3.75
N GLN A 386 -3.53 -7.64 -4.37
CA GLN A 386 -3.48 -8.44 -5.59
C GLN A 386 -4.09 -9.85 -5.37
N LEU A 387 -3.83 -10.48 -4.21
CA LEU A 387 -4.43 -11.76 -3.84
C LEU A 387 -5.96 -11.67 -3.83
N TYR A 388 -6.51 -10.67 -3.14
CA TYR A 388 -7.96 -10.46 -3.08
C TYR A 388 -8.55 -10.11 -4.45
N ARG A 389 -7.86 -9.32 -5.27
CA ARG A 389 -8.30 -9.07 -6.66
C ARG A 389 -8.26 -10.31 -7.52
N LYS A 390 -7.31 -11.22 -7.31
CA LYS A 390 -7.21 -12.45 -8.08
C LYS A 390 -8.31 -13.45 -7.73
N PHE A 391 -8.58 -13.64 -6.44
CA PHE A 391 -9.37 -14.78 -5.96
C PHE A 391 -10.74 -14.40 -5.39
N GLY A 392 -10.95 -13.14 -5.04
CA GLY A 392 -12.15 -12.67 -4.33
C GLY A 392 -11.99 -12.80 -2.81
N LYS A 393 -13.00 -12.32 -2.07
CA LYS A 393 -12.92 -12.27 -0.60
C LYS A 393 -12.83 -13.66 0.01
N GLU A 394 -13.74 -14.55 -0.36
CA GLU A 394 -13.89 -15.86 0.27
C GLU A 394 -12.65 -16.73 0.03
N SER A 395 -12.24 -16.87 -1.23
CA SER A 395 -11.04 -17.60 -1.60
C SER A 395 -9.78 -16.93 -1.07
N GLY A 396 -9.72 -15.60 -1.04
CA GLY A 396 -8.62 -14.84 -0.43
C GLY A 396 -8.46 -15.15 1.06
N ASP A 397 -9.55 -15.10 1.83
CA ASP A 397 -9.54 -15.43 3.27
C ASP A 397 -9.15 -16.90 3.50
N TYR A 398 -9.68 -17.81 2.68
CA TYR A 398 -9.31 -19.23 2.71
C TYR A 398 -7.81 -19.44 2.43
N ILE A 399 -7.26 -18.75 1.43
CA ILE A 399 -5.82 -18.83 1.12
C ILE A 399 -5.01 -18.35 2.32
N LEU A 400 -5.30 -17.17 2.85
CA LEU A 400 -4.57 -16.58 3.99
C LEU A 400 -4.60 -17.51 5.22
N GLN A 401 -5.76 -18.09 5.52
CA GLN A 401 -5.92 -19.07 6.60
C GLN A 401 -5.04 -20.31 6.38
N ASN A 402 -4.98 -20.81 5.14
CA ASN A 402 -4.31 -22.06 4.78
C ASN A 402 -2.90 -21.87 4.21
N ILE A 403 -2.27 -20.72 4.43
CA ILE A 403 -0.83 -20.56 4.22
C ILE A 403 -0.11 -21.55 5.15
N ILE A 404 0.86 -22.29 4.61
CA ILE A 404 1.68 -23.28 5.32
C ILE A 404 3.13 -22.83 5.50
N ALA A 405 3.60 -21.86 4.73
CA ALA A 405 4.92 -21.25 4.87
C ALA A 405 4.97 -19.88 4.16
N ILE A 406 5.77 -18.97 4.71
CA ILE A 406 6.12 -17.69 4.07
C ILE A 406 7.64 -17.65 3.97
N TRP A 407 8.17 -17.50 2.76
CA TRP A 407 9.60 -17.45 2.50
C TRP A 407 9.94 -16.16 1.75
N VAL A 408 10.92 -15.41 2.25
CA VAL A 408 11.37 -14.16 1.63
C VAL A 408 12.85 -14.29 1.25
N SER A 409 13.16 -14.00 -0.01
CA SER A 409 14.48 -14.21 -0.60
C SER A 409 15.56 -13.31 -0.01
N HIS A 410 15.24 -12.04 0.23
CA HIS A 410 16.14 -11.01 0.78
C HIS A 410 15.40 -9.71 1.13
N GLN A 411 16.11 -8.79 1.79
CA GLN A 411 15.57 -7.54 2.32
C GLN A 411 15.61 -6.35 1.33
N HIS A 412 15.20 -6.55 0.07
CA HIS A 412 14.88 -5.42 -0.82
C HIS A 412 13.38 -5.09 -0.78
N ILE A 413 13.06 -3.81 -0.95
CA ILE A 413 11.71 -3.24 -0.75
C ILE A 413 10.63 -3.94 -1.58
N ASP A 414 11.00 -4.34 -2.79
CA ASP A 414 10.15 -4.94 -3.80
C ASP A 414 9.82 -6.41 -3.53
N HIS A 415 10.39 -7.01 -2.48
CA HIS A 415 10.19 -8.41 -2.12
C HIS A 415 9.42 -8.62 -0.81
N TYR A 416 9.21 -7.61 0.04
CA TYR A 416 8.55 -7.86 1.33
C TYR A 416 7.67 -6.75 1.90
N PHE A 417 7.55 -5.57 1.29
CA PHE A 417 6.78 -4.48 1.91
C PHE A 417 5.29 -4.80 2.13
N GLY A 418 4.72 -5.71 1.33
CA GLY A 418 3.37 -6.23 1.53
C GLY A 418 3.26 -7.27 2.66
N LEU A 419 4.38 -7.74 3.23
CA LEU A 419 4.41 -8.75 4.31
C LEU A 419 3.66 -8.29 5.56
N HIS A 420 3.78 -7.01 5.93
CA HIS A 420 3.10 -6.47 7.11
C HIS A 420 1.57 -6.56 6.98
N GLN A 421 1.03 -6.21 5.80
CA GLN A 421 -0.40 -6.34 5.55
C GLN A 421 -0.82 -7.82 5.47
N LEU A 422 0.00 -8.67 4.86
CA LEU A 422 -0.24 -10.11 4.77
C LEU A 422 -0.39 -10.75 6.16
N LEU A 423 0.55 -10.48 7.06
CA LEU A 423 0.56 -11.01 8.42
C LEU A 423 -0.60 -10.45 9.25
N ASP A 424 -0.89 -9.15 9.17
CA ASP A 424 -2.03 -8.54 9.85
C ASP A 424 -3.36 -9.16 9.39
N LYS A 425 -3.57 -9.29 8.09
CA LYS A 425 -4.80 -9.87 7.54
C LYS A 425 -4.97 -11.33 7.90
N ARG A 426 -3.90 -12.11 7.82
CA ARG A 426 -3.94 -13.51 8.27
C ARG A 426 -4.30 -13.59 9.75
N GLN A 427 -3.68 -12.78 10.61
CA GLN A 427 -3.96 -12.82 12.05
C GLN A 427 -5.37 -12.34 12.40
N GLU A 428 -5.87 -11.29 11.74
CA GLU A 428 -7.27 -10.85 11.87
C GLU A 428 -8.25 -12.00 11.59
N ILE A 429 -8.05 -12.75 10.50
CA ILE A 429 -8.89 -13.91 10.13
C ILE A 429 -8.80 -15.03 11.16
N LEU A 430 -7.58 -15.39 11.59
CA LEU A 430 -7.39 -16.43 12.60
C LEU A 430 -8.05 -16.08 13.94
N ASN A 431 -8.00 -14.81 14.35
CA ASN A 431 -8.65 -14.34 15.57
C ASN A 431 -10.18 -14.39 15.45
N GLN A 432 -10.75 -14.02 14.30
CA GLN A 432 -12.19 -14.14 14.04
C GLN A 432 -12.66 -15.59 14.15
N LEU A 433 -11.94 -16.52 13.53
CA LEU A 433 -12.25 -17.95 13.58
C LEU A 433 -12.14 -18.55 14.99
N LYS A 434 -11.19 -18.07 15.81
CA LYS A 434 -11.06 -18.45 17.22
C LYS A 434 -12.27 -17.98 18.05
N ASN A 435 -12.78 -16.78 17.77
CA ASN A 435 -13.95 -16.23 18.46
C ASN A 435 -15.26 -16.94 18.06
N GLU A 436 -15.41 -17.34 16.80
CA GLU A 436 -16.64 -17.98 16.29
C GLU A 436 -16.79 -19.45 16.73
N ASN A 437 -15.70 -20.23 16.72
CA ASN A 437 -15.77 -21.68 16.97
C ASN A 437 -15.53 -22.08 18.44
N GLY A 438 -15.26 -21.12 19.34
CA GLY A 438 -14.76 -21.40 20.68
C GLY A 438 -13.35 -22.03 20.65
N ASN A 439 -12.74 -22.23 21.82
CA ASN A 439 -11.38 -22.79 21.95
C ASN A 439 -11.24 -24.26 21.50
N GLU A 440 -12.19 -24.84 20.77
CA GLU A 440 -12.13 -26.23 20.30
C GLU A 440 -11.38 -26.33 18.94
N ASN A 441 -10.18 -26.90 19.00
CA ASN A 441 -9.48 -27.61 17.91
C ASN A 441 -9.31 -26.87 16.56
N HIS A 442 -9.00 -25.57 16.56
CA HIS A 442 -8.18 -25.07 15.45
C HIS A 442 -6.76 -25.60 15.63
N ASN A 443 -6.24 -26.30 14.62
CA ASN A 443 -4.82 -26.64 14.55
C ASN A 443 -4.04 -25.32 14.62
N ASN A 444 -3.62 -24.96 15.82
CA ASN A 444 -2.80 -23.80 16.15
C ASN A 444 -1.35 -24.07 15.68
N THR A 445 -1.20 -24.49 14.43
CA THR A 445 0.08 -24.73 13.79
C THR A 445 0.58 -23.40 13.29
N LYS A 446 1.46 -22.80 14.10
CA LYS A 446 2.33 -21.74 13.64
C LYS A 446 2.99 -22.17 12.33
N ILE A 447 3.10 -21.23 11.40
CA ILE A 447 3.71 -21.47 10.09
C ILE A 447 5.15 -20.94 10.10
N PRO A 448 6.10 -21.62 9.46
CA PRO A 448 7.44 -21.07 9.32
C PRO A 448 7.40 -19.79 8.48
N PHE A 449 7.93 -18.71 9.04
CA PHE A 449 8.33 -17.50 8.34
C PHE A 449 9.85 -17.55 8.19
N ILE A 450 10.31 -17.82 6.96
CA ILE A 450 11.72 -18.03 6.64
C ILE A 450 12.29 -16.78 5.96
N SER A 451 13.30 -16.18 6.58
CA SER A 451 14.02 -15.02 6.03
C SER A 451 15.40 -14.86 6.68
N ASP A 452 16.14 -13.83 6.27
CA ASP A 452 17.33 -13.36 6.96
C ASP A 452 17.03 -12.75 8.35
N VAL A 453 18.09 -12.63 9.15
CA VAL A 453 18.03 -12.16 10.53
C VAL A 453 17.53 -10.72 10.67
N ASP A 454 17.80 -9.84 9.71
CA ASP A 454 17.47 -8.42 9.82
C ASP A 454 16.01 -8.16 9.48
N LEU A 455 15.47 -8.83 8.46
CA LEU A 455 14.03 -8.81 8.21
C LEU A 455 13.25 -9.44 9.38
N ILE A 456 13.74 -10.53 9.98
CA ILE A 456 13.10 -11.11 11.17
C ILE A 456 13.04 -10.11 12.34
N LYS A 457 14.09 -9.30 12.57
CA LYS A 457 14.07 -8.25 13.62
C LYS A 457 13.03 -7.17 13.31
N GLU A 458 12.94 -6.74 12.05
CA GLU A 458 11.97 -5.75 11.60
C GLU A 458 10.54 -6.25 11.82
N VAL A 459 10.23 -7.48 11.40
CA VAL A 459 8.90 -8.10 11.59
C VAL A 459 8.57 -8.26 13.08
N LYS A 460 9.52 -8.65 13.93
CA LYS A 460 9.30 -8.71 15.40
C LYS A 460 9.01 -7.34 16.01
N SER A 461 9.67 -6.29 15.54
CA SER A 461 9.39 -4.92 15.98
C SER A 461 7.96 -4.51 15.60
N TYR A 462 7.53 -4.88 14.40
CA TYR A 462 6.17 -4.66 13.91
C TYR A 462 5.12 -5.45 14.72
N GLU A 463 5.38 -6.74 14.95
CA GLU A 463 4.55 -7.64 15.74
C GLU A 463 4.31 -7.11 17.15
N ARG A 464 5.37 -6.62 17.82
CA ARG A 464 5.26 -6.03 19.16
C ARG A 464 4.29 -4.87 19.21
N ASN A 465 4.31 -4.00 18.18
CA ASN A 465 3.38 -2.89 18.08
C ASN A 465 1.95 -3.40 17.89
N ASN A 466 1.73 -4.37 17.00
CA ASN A 466 0.40 -4.94 16.77
C ASN A 466 -0.14 -5.75 17.96
N TYR A 467 0.73 -6.40 18.74
CA TYR A 467 0.35 -7.03 20.01
C TYR A 467 -0.27 -6.02 20.97
N ILE A 468 0.36 -4.84 21.10
CA ILE A 468 -0.17 -3.74 21.93
C ILE A 468 -1.54 -3.30 21.42
N LEU A 469 -1.71 -3.20 20.09
CA LEU A 469 -2.99 -2.83 19.48
C LEU A 469 -4.11 -3.81 19.81
N ASN A 470 -3.82 -5.11 19.91
CA ASN A 470 -4.83 -6.16 19.95
C ASN A 470 -4.96 -6.88 21.29
N LYS A 471 -4.49 -6.29 22.41
CA LYS A 471 -4.42 -6.91 23.76
C LYS A 471 -5.34 -8.13 23.93
N ILE A 472 -4.75 -9.31 23.82
CA ILE A 472 -5.40 -10.56 24.24
C ILE A 472 -5.57 -10.43 25.77
N PRO A 473 -6.75 -10.72 26.36
CA PRO A 473 -7.08 -10.29 27.72
C PRO A 473 -6.25 -10.87 28.87
N ASP A 474 -5.26 -11.74 28.61
CA ASP A 474 -4.50 -12.39 29.67
C ASP A 474 -3.09 -11.81 29.86
N ASP A 475 -3.01 -11.00 30.91
CA ASP A 475 -1.92 -10.82 31.87
C ASP A 475 -0.49 -10.44 31.42
N LYS A 476 -0.10 -9.24 31.86
CA LYS A 476 1.18 -8.92 32.50
C LYS A 476 2.44 -9.66 32.03
N ILE A 477 2.83 -9.57 30.76
CA ILE A 477 4.23 -9.83 30.38
C ILE A 477 4.68 -8.82 29.32
N CYS A 478 5.29 -7.72 29.78
CA CYS A 478 6.17 -6.90 28.94
C CYS A 478 7.55 -7.58 28.93
N SER A 479 7.69 -8.64 28.12
CA SER A 479 8.97 -9.31 27.87
C SER A 479 9.09 -9.66 26.39
N GLU A 480 10.30 -10.05 25.95
CA GLU A 480 10.67 -10.46 24.59
C GLU A 480 9.86 -11.67 24.03
N GLN A 481 8.81 -12.13 24.73
CA GLN A 481 7.96 -13.27 24.37
C GLN A 481 6.56 -12.88 23.83
N THR A 482 6.31 -11.60 23.55
CA THR A 482 5.03 -11.11 22.99
C THR A 482 4.89 -11.54 21.53
N LYS A 483 4.29 -12.71 21.28
CA LYS A 483 3.94 -13.21 19.94
C LYS A 483 2.49 -12.85 19.64
N TYR A 484 2.25 -12.07 18.58
CA TYR A 484 0.94 -11.74 18.04
C TYR A 484 0.62 -12.56 16.79
N TYR A 485 1.61 -12.79 15.92
CA TYR A 485 1.45 -13.57 14.72
C TYR A 485 1.62 -15.06 15.01
N ASP A 486 0.73 -15.89 14.47
CA ASP A 486 0.84 -17.35 14.49
C ASP A 486 1.88 -17.84 13.45
N ILE A 487 3.14 -17.42 13.64
CA ILE A 487 4.33 -17.77 12.85
C ILE A 487 5.50 -18.21 13.73
N ASP A 488 6.38 -19.02 13.16
CA ASP A 488 7.69 -19.36 13.72
C ASP A 488 8.79 -18.70 12.90
N TYR A 489 9.64 -17.91 13.56
CA TYR A 489 10.73 -17.18 12.93
C TYR A 489 11.89 -18.12 12.62
N CYS A 490 12.12 -18.39 11.33
CA CYS A 490 13.15 -19.29 10.84
C CYS A 490 14.25 -18.50 10.13
N ASN A 491 15.35 -18.22 10.83
CA ASN A 491 16.50 -17.51 10.26
C ASN A 491 17.32 -18.43 9.32
N PHE A 492 17.62 -17.97 8.11
CA PHE A 492 18.49 -18.68 7.16
C PHE A 492 19.87 -19.08 7.71
N ASP A 493 20.44 -18.30 8.63
CA ASP A 493 21.78 -18.57 9.17
C ASP A 493 21.80 -19.79 10.10
N GLU A 494 20.63 -20.20 10.61
CA GLU A 494 20.51 -21.35 11.49
C GLU A 494 20.49 -22.66 10.68
N PRO A 495 21.38 -23.63 10.95
CA PRO A 495 21.48 -24.87 10.18
C PRO A 495 20.16 -25.64 10.04
N GLN A 496 19.34 -25.64 11.09
CA GLN A 496 18.03 -26.30 11.11
C GLN A 496 17.00 -25.67 10.15
N ASN A 497 17.15 -24.40 9.80
CA ASN A 497 16.19 -23.67 8.97
C ASN A 497 16.60 -23.65 7.48
N LYS A 498 17.82 -24.11 7.15
CA LYS A 498 18.25 -24.26 5.75
C LYS A 498 17.39 -25.25 4.99
N LYS A 499 16.85 -26.24 5.70
CA LYS A 499 15.95 -27.25 5.17
C LYS A 499 14.77 -27.43 6.11
N ILE A 500 13.59 -27.03 5.66
CA ILE A 500 12.34 -27.18 6.40
C ILE A 500 11.51 -28.27 5.75
N GLU A 501 11.03 -29.20 6.56
CA GLU A 501 10.15 -30.29 6.14
C GLU A 501 8.78 -30.15 6.82
N LEU A 502 7.71 -30.11 6.03
CA LEU A 502 6.34 -30.02 6.52
C LEU A 502 5.56 -31.28 6.12
N PHE A 503 4.50 -31.58 6.85
CA PHE A 503 3.57 -32.70 6.57
C PHE A 503 4.28 -34.05 6.43
N ASN A 504 5.19 -34.36 7.37
CA ASN A 504 6.01 -35.58 7.37
C ASN A 504 6.86 -35.72 6.10
N GLY A 505 7.52 -34.63 5.70
CA GLY A 505 8.44 -34.60 4.55
C GLY A 505 7.75 -34.61 3.19
N LYS A 506 6.44 -34.36 3.14
CA LYS A 506 5.70 -34.21 1.88
C LYS A 506 5.94 -32.84 1.23
N ILE A 507 6.26 -31.82 2.03
CA ILE A 507 6.80 -30.55 1.53
C ILE A 507 8.21 -30.40 2.09
N LYS A 508 9.20 -30.16 1.24
CA LYS A 508 10.57 -29.84 1.64
C LYS A 508 10.98 -28.52 1.00
N MET A 509 11.52 -27.61 1.79
CA MET A 509 11.95 -26.28 1.39
C MET A 509 13.43 -26.13 1.73
N GLU A 510 14.28 -26.04 0.70
CA GLU A 510 15.74 -26.01 0.83
C GLU A 510 16.28 -24.68 0.30
N SER A 511 16.74 -23.82 1.19
CA SER A 511 17.28 -22.50 0.83
C SER A 511 18.74 -22.62 0.38
N VAL A 512 19.09 -21.94 -0.71
CA VAL A 512 20.43 -21.97 -1.31
C VAL A 512 20.99 -20.56 -1.40
N GLU A 513 22.30 -20.42 -1.21
CA GLU A 513 22.97 -19.12 -1.35
C GLU A 513 22.92 -18.65 -2.81
N VAL A 514 22.66 -17.36 -3.03
CA VAL A 514 22.76 -16.74 -4.36
C VAL A 514 23.53 -15.42 -4.27
N MET A 515 24.17 -15.04 -5.38
CA MET A 515 25.00 -13.85 -5.44
C MET A 515 24.17 -12.62 -5.82
N HIS A 516 23.75 -11.85 -4.82
CA HIS A 516 23.06 -10.57 -5.03
C HIS A 516 23.46 -9.53 -3.95
N MET A 517 22.83 -9.59 -2.79
CA MET A 517 23.25 -8.87 -1.58
C MET A 517 23.59 -9.86 -0.45
N ILE A 518 23.99 -9.33 0.72
CA ILE A 518 24.21 -10.16 1.89
C ILE A 518 22.89 -10.83 2.27
N TYR A 519 22.95 -12.13 2.60
CA TYR A 519 21.82 -12.97 2.96
C TYR A 519 20.83 -13.34 1.84
N SER A 520 21.09 -12.98 0.58
CA SER A 520 20.23 -13.38 -0.54
C SER A 520 20.18 -14.89 -0.74
N LYS A 521 18.97 -15.44 -0.87
CA LYS A 521 18.72 -16.86 -1.13
C LYS A 521 17.89 -17.09 -2.39
N GLY A 522 18.09 -18.27 -2.97
CA GLY A 522 17.09 -18.98 -3.77
C GLY A 522 16.52 -20.15 -2.97
N ILE A 523 15.55 -20.87 -3.54
CA ILE A 523 14.91 -22.01 -2.87
C ILE A 523 14.58 -23.13 -3.85
N LYS A 524 14.76 -24.37 -3.37
CA LYS A 524 14.16 -25.57 -3.95
C LYS A 524 12.98 -26.02 -3.10
N ILE A 525 11.82 -26.23 -3.72
CA ILE A 525 10.63 -26.80 -3.09
C ILE A 525 10.36 -28.17 -3.69
N THR A 526 10.23 -29.18 -2.84
CA THR A 526 9.87 -30.55 -3.23
C THR A 526 8.50 -30.88 -2.68
N ILE A 527 7.58 -31.35 -3.52
CA ILE A 527 6.20 -31.72 -3.18
C ILE A 527 6.00 -33.22 -3.45
N ASP A 528 5.54 -33.95 -2.44
CA ASP A 528 5.34 -35.41 -2.43
C ASP A 528 6.58 -36.23 -2.84
N ASN A 529 7.78 -35.65 -2.79
CA ASN A 529 9.00 -36.21 -3.38
C ASN A 529 8.86 -36.53 -4.88
N GLN A 530 7.92 -35.89 -5.57
CA GLN A 530 7.60 -36.12 -6.98
C GLN A 530 7.77 -34.88 -7.83
N TYR A 531 7.40 -33.71 -7.30
CA TYR A 531 7.45 -32.45 -8.02
C TYR A 531 8.49 -31.51 -7.42
N PHE A 532 9.25 -30.85 -8.27
CA PHE A 532 10.38 -30.00 -7.89
C PHE A 532 10.22 -28.60 -8.48
N ILE A 533 10.25 -27.58 -7.64
CA ILE A 533 10.16 -26.17 -8.03
C ILE A 533 11.45 -25.48 -7.60
N GLY A 534 12.06 -24.69 -8.50
CA GLY A 534 13.14 -23.78 -8.17
C GLY A 534 12.63 -22.34 -8.20
N TYR A 535 12.96 -21.52 -7.20
CA TYR A 535 12.82 -20.07 -7.25
C TYR A 535 14.16 -19.40 -7.00
N SER A 536 14.58 -18.52 -7.91
CA SER A 536 15.92 -17.93 -7.88
C SER A 536 16.15 -16.90 -6.78
N GLY A 537 15.10 -16.20 -6.34
CA GLY A 537 15.26 -14.85 -5.77
C GLY A 537 15.95 -13.92 -6.78
N ASP A 538 16.53 -12.83 -6.31
CA ASP A 538 17.42 -11.99 -7.12
C ASP A 538 18.85 -12.54 -7.10
N ARG A 539 19.48 -12.60 -8.27
CA ARG A 539 20.78 -13.27 -8.43
C ARG A 539 21.56 -12.86 -9.67
N SER A 540 22.88 -12.85 -9.53
CA SER A 540 23.84 -12.97 -10.63
C SER A 540 23.91 -14.41 -11.16
N LEU A 541 24.36 -14.59 -12.40
CA LEU A 541 24.57 -15.91 -13.00
C LEU A 541 25.89 -16.57 -12.55
N GLU A 542 26.76 -15.85 -11.84
CA GLU A 542 28.10 -16.29 -11.39
C GLU A 542 28.10 -16.95 -10.00
N ASP A 543 27.08 -17.77 -9.69
CA ASP A 543 27.02 -18.51 -8.43
C ASP A 543 26.62 -19.98 -8.63
N ASN A 544 26.44 -20.72 -7.53
CA ASN A 544 26.25 -22.17 -7.52
C ASN A 544 24.78 -22.64 -7.49
N PHE A 545 23.80 -21.81 -7.87
CA PHE A 545 22.38 -22.17 -7.79
C PHE A 545 22.01 -23.37 -8.66
N VAL A 546 22.58 -23.49 -9.86
CA VAL A 546 22.33 -24.64 -10.75
C VAL A 546 22.76 -25.93 -10.07
N GLU A 547 23.96 -25.95 -9.49
CA GLU A 547 24.53 -27.10 -8.79
C GLU A 547 23.79 -27.40 -7.48
N SER A 548 23.39 -26.36 -6.75
CA SER A 548 22.75 -26.48 -5.43
C SER A 548 21.30 -26.93 -5.52
N VAL A 549 20.54 -26.45 -6.52
CA VAL A 549 19.13 -26.81 -6.71
C VAL A 549 19.00 -28.07 -7.57
N GLY A 550 19.84 -28.22 -8.60
CA GLY A 550 19.78 -29.33 -9.55
C GLY A 550 18.51 -29.33 -10.38
N THR A 551 17.99 -30.53 -10.71
CA THR A 551 16.83 -30.64 -11.61
C THR A 551 15.51 -30.25 -10.98
N VAL A 552 14.69 -29.54 -11.76
CA VAL A 552 13.35 -29.06 -11.37
C VAL A 552 12.33 -29.32 -12.47
N ASP A 553 11.05 -29.45 -12.11
CA ASP A 553 9.95 -29.47 -13.07
C ASP A 553 9.60 -28.03 -13.51
N PHE A 554 9.64 -27.08 -12.59
CA PHE A 554 9.25 -25.70 -12.86
C PHE A 554 10.24 -24.73 -12.23
N LEU A 555 10.86 -23.90 -13.06
CA LEU A 555 11.80 -22.88 -12.61
C LEU A 555 11.13 -21.51 -12.68
N ILE A 556 11.07 -20.81 -11.55
CA ILE A 556 10.74 -19.39 -11.46
C ILE A 556 12.05 -18.64 -11.34
N HIS A 557 12.40 -17.82 -12.33
CA HIS A 557 13.70 -17.16 -12.38
C HIS A 557 13.55 -15.65 -12.60
N GLU A 558 14.33 -14.86 -11.87
CA GLU A 558 14.44 -13.42 -12.11
C GLU A 558 15.06 -13.15 -13.48
N ALA A 559 14.51 -12.19 -14.20
CA ALA A 559 14.92 -11.86 -15.56
C ALA A 559 14.95 -10.34 -15.73
N THR A 560 15.65 -9.68 -14.80
CA THR A 560 15.60 -8.23 -14.64
C THR A 560 16.03 -7.47 -15.90
N PHE A 561 16.97 -8.01 -16.68
CA PHE A 561 17.53 -7.36 -17.87
C PHE A 561 17.37 -8.18 -19.16
N THR A 562 17.36 -7.48 -20.29
CA THR A 562 17.65 -8.05 -21.62
C THR A 562 19.16 -8.02 -21.88
N GLN A 563 19.63 -8.82 -22.84
CA GLN A 563 21.05 -8.89 -23.21
C GLN A 563 21.69 -7.51 -23.53
N ASN A 564 20.93 -6.53 -23.98
CA ASN A 564 21.43 -5.18 -24.30
C ASN A 564 21.91 -4.37 -23.07
N PHE A 565 21.81 -4.91 -21.85
CA PHE A 565 22.20 -4.22 -20.61
C PHE A 565 23.18 -5.02 -19.73
N VAL A 566 24.02 -5.87 -20.32
CA VAL A 566 25.04 -6.71 -19.62
C VAL A 566 25.88 -5.90 -18.61
N ASP A 567 26.36 -4.70 -18.96
CA ASP A 567 27.15 -3.86 -18.04
C ASP A 567 26.38 -3.44 -16.78
N LYS A 568 25.08 -3.13 -16.92
CA LYS A 568 24.21 -2.80 -15.80
C LYS A 568 23.84 -4.04 -14.99
N MET A 569 23.73 -5.18 -15.66
CA MET A 569 23.47 -6.49 -15.04
C MET A 569 24.61 -6.86 -14.08
N HIS A 570 25.87 -6.87 -14.52
CA HIS A 570 27.00 -7.19 -13.64
C HIS A 570 27.10 -6.23 -12.45
N LYS A 571 26.90 -4.92 -12.69
CA LYS A 571 26.97 -3.91 -11.64
C LYS A 571 25.86 -4.08 -10.59
N LYS A 572 24.68 -4.53 -11.00
CA LYS A 572 23.51 -4.68 -10.12
C LYS A 572 23.25 -6.11 -9.64
N ARG A 573 24.07 -7.08 -10.09
CA ARG A 573 24.00 -8.50 -9.71
C ARG A 573 22.61 -9.11 -9.92
N HIS A 574 22.12 -8.98 -11.14
CA HIS A 574 20.88 -9.62 -11.60
C HIS A 574 21.14 -10.55 -12.77
N SER A 575 20.09 -11.14 -13.33
CA SER A 575 20.16 -12.02 -14.50
C SER A 575 19.57 -11.36 -15.75
N THR A 576 19.99 -11.84 -16.92
CA THR A 576 19.30 -11.55 -18.19
C THR A 576 18.22 -12.60 -18.47
N ILE A 577 17.27 -12.27 -19.34
CA ILE A 577 16.28 -13.22 -19.87
C ILE A 577 16.97 -14.46 -20.47
N GLU A 578 17.98 -14.26 -21.31
CA GLU A 578 18.73 -15.33 -21.94
C GLU A 578 19.50 -16.16 -20.90
N GLY A 579 20.07 -15.50 -19.90
CA GLY A 579 20.75 -16.16 -18.79
C GLY A 579 19.82 -17.01 -17.94
N ALA A 580 18.62 -16.51 -17.64
CA ALA A 580 17.58 -17.25 -16.93
C ALA A 580 17.11 -18.49 -17.70
N ILE A 581 16.95 -18.38 -19.02
CA ILE A 581 16.62 -19.51 -19.91
C ILE A 581 17.77 -20.54 -19.90
N GLU A 582 19.01 -20.10 -20.03
CA GLU A 582 20.18 -20.98 -20.00
C GLU A 582 20.33 -21.70 -18.64
N THR A 583 20.05 -21.01 -17.53
CA THR A 583 19.95 -21.63 -16.21
C THR A 583 18.91 -22.75 -16.21
N GLY A 584 17.71 -22.51 -16.75
CA GLY A 584 16.67 -23.53 -16.86
C GLY A 584 17.07 -24.73 -17.71
N LYS A 585 17.79 -24.51 -18.82
CA LYS A 585 18.35 -25.59 -19.65
C LYS A 585 19.35 -26.45 -18.88
N LYS A 586 20.30 -25.84 -18.18
CA LYS A 586 21.28 -26.56 -17.36
C LYS A 586 20.64 -27.36 -16.22
N MET A 587 19.51 -26.87 -15.70
CA MET A 587 18.72 -27.56 -14.68
C MET A 587 17.77 -28.61 -15.26
N ASN A 588 17.68 -28.79 -16.58
CA ASN A 588 16.66 -29.63 -17.23
C ASN A 588 15.23 -29.27 -16.77
N ALA A 589 14.95 -27.97 -16.61
CA ALA A 589 13.64 -27.48 -16.20
C ALA A 589 12.59 -27.83 -17.26
N LYS A 590 11.46 -28.43 -16.87
CA LYS A 590 10.37 -28.70 -17.83
C LYS A 590 9.71 -27.41 -18.30
N PHE A 591 9.56 -26.43 -17.42
CA PHE A 591 9.04 -25.10 -17.75
C PHE A 591 9.81 -23.99 -17.02
N ILE A 592 9.90 -22.81 -17.64
CA ILE A 592 10.64 -21.65 -17.12
C ILE A 592 9.73 -20.42 -17.12
N ALA A 593 9.43 -19.88 -15.95
CA ALA A 593 8.73 -18.61 -15.79
C ALA A 593 9.72 -17.49 -15.47
N LEU A 594 9.78 -16.50 -16.36
CA LEU A 594 10.63 -15.32 -16.22
C LEU A 594 9.83 -14.22 -15.50
N THR A 595 10.31 -13.80 -14.33
CA THR A 595 9.66 -12.77 -13.50
C THR A 595 10.65 -11.68 -13.11
N HIS A 596 10.26 -10.77 -12.21
CA HIS A 596 11.10 -9.68 -11.72
C HIS A 596 11.63 -8.82 -12.88
N ILE A 597 10.72 -8.37 -13.74
CA ILE A 597 11.05 -7.64 -14.97
C ILE A 597 11.27 -6.16 -14.65
N SER A 598 12.38 -5.59 -15.15
CA SER A 598 12.65 -4.16 -14.96
C SER A 598 11.60 -3.30 -15.65
N ASN A 599 11.12 -2.29 -14.92
CA ASN A 599 10.22 -1.23 -15.38
C ASN A 599 10.61 -0.54 -16.70
N ARG A 600 11.87 -0.62 -17.15
CA ARG A 600 12.32 -0.09 -18.45
C ARG A 600 11.63 -0.75 -19.65
N TYR A 601 11.04 -1.92 -19.43
CA TYR A 601 10.31 -2.70 -20.42
C TYR A 601 8.80 -2.55 -20.27
N ASP A 602 8.31 -1.61 -19.44
CA ASP A 602 6.88 -1.36 -19.30
C ASP A 602 6.24 -1.00 -20.64
N GLY A 603 5.14 -1.69 -20.96
CA GLY A 603 4.44 -1.53 -22.23
C GLY A 603 5.16 -2.15 -23.43
N LYS A 604 6.31 -2.82 -23.23
CA LYS A 604 7.11 -3.42 -24.30
C LYS A 604 7.02 -4.94 -24.31
N PHE A 605 6.98 -5.49 -25.52
CA PHE A 605 7.02 -6.91 -25.79
C PHE A 605 8.45 -7.43 -25.65
N ILE A 606 8.62 -8.48 -24.87
CA ILE A 606 9.89 -9.17 -24.65
C ILE A 606 9.80 -10.51 -25.38
N SER A 607 10.62 -10.69 -26.43
CA SER A 607 10.64 -11.97 -27.17
C SER A 607 11.27 -13.08 -26.33
N VAL A 608 10.66 -14.26 -26.36
CA VAL A 608 11.17 -15.48 -25.72
C VAL A 608 11.02 -16.63 -26.70
N GLU A 609 12.13 -16.99 -27.34
CA GLU A 609 12.15 -18.04 -28.36
C GLU A 609 11.96 -19.45 -27.78
N GLU A 610 12.49 -19.70 -26.57
CA GLU A 610 12.49 -21.03 -25.95
C GLU A 610 11.06 -21.53 -25.71
N GLU A 611 10.70 -22.68 -26.28
CA GLU A 611 9.31 -23.19 -26.32
C GLU A 611 8.68 -23.37 -24.93
N ASN A 612 9.47 -23.79 -23.94
CA ASN A 612 9.01 -24.03 -22.58
C ASN A 612 9.23 -22.86 -21.61
N ALA A 613 9.62 -21.68 -22.12
CA ALA A 613 9.82 -20.47 -21.33
C ALA A 613 8.81 -19.37 -21.68
N PHE A 614 8.45 -18.54 -20.70
CA PHE A 614 7.54 -17.40 -20.90
C PHE A 614 7.80 -16.27 -19.90
N VAL A 615 7.42 -15.04 -20.27
CA VAL A 615 7.43 -13.89 -19.34
C VAL A 615 6.15 -13.90 -18.51
N ALA A 616 6.26 -14.02 -17.19
CA ALA A 616 5.14 -13.95 -16.28
C ALA A 616 4.53 -12.53 -16.28
N PHE A 617 3.25 -12.46 -15.93
CA PHE A 617 2.53 -11.20 -15.72
C PHE A 617 1.62 -11.33 -14.50
N ASP A 618 1.27 -10.19 -13.91
CA ASP A 618 0.44 -10.15 -12.70
C ASP A 618 -0.91 -10.86 -12.93
N PHE A 619 -1.36 -11.59 -11.92
CA PHE A 619 -2.55 -12.45 -11.90
C PHE A 619 -2.48 -13.73 -12.75
N LEU A 620 -1.36 -14.02 -13.41
CA LEU A 620 -1.18 -15.30 -14.10
C LEU A 620 -1.17 -16.46 -13.10
N THR A 621 -2.01 -17.47 -13.34
CA THR A 621 -1.96 -18.77 -12.65
C THR A 621 -1.68 -19.87 -13.67
N VAL A 622 -0.67 -20.69 -13.41
CA VAL A 622 -0.34 -21.87 -14.22
C VAL A 622 -0.23 -23.11 -13.34
N THR A 623 -0.54 -24.28 -13.87
CA THR A 623 -0.32 -25.58 -13.23
C THR A 623 0.67 -26.38 -14.07
N LEU A 624 1.32 -27.38 -13.47
CA LEU A 624 2.27 -28.20 -14.22
C LEU A 624 1.60 -28.90 -15.43
N GLU A 625 0.32 -29.28 -15.28
CA GLU A 625 -0.45 -29.99 -16.30
C GLU A 625 -0.88 -29.10 -17.47
N ASN A 626 -1.07 -27.80 -17.24
CA ASN A 626 -1.58 -26.90 -18.27
C ASN A 626 -0.49 -26.08 -18.97
N CYS A 627 0.72 -25.97 -18.40
CA CYS A 627 1.79 -25.11 -18.92
C CYS A 627 2.06 -25.29 -20.40
N GLN A 628 2.17 -26.54 -20.87
CA GLN A 628 2.47 -26.83 -22.29
C GLN A 628 1.44 -26.22 -23.25
N ASN A 629 0.17 -26.15 -22.84
CA ASN A 629 -0.91 -25.60 -23.67
C ASN A 629 -1.04 -24.08 -23.52
N ILE A 630 -0.72 -23.54 -22.35
CA ILE A 630 -0.93 -22.11 -22.04
C ILE A 630 0.26 -21.26 -22.53
N ILE A 631 1.49 -21.77 -22.54
CA ILE A 631 2.67 -21.00 -22.95
C ILE A 631 2.55 -20.39 -24.36
N PRO A 632 2.13 -21.14 -25.41
CA PRO A 632 1.91 -20.55 -26.73
C PRO A 632 0.86 -19.43 -26.73
N LEU A 633 -0.20 -19.56 -25.92
CA LEU A 633 -1.24 -18.54 -25.78
C LEU A 633 -0.72 -17.29 -25.08
N ILE A 634 0.11 -17.44 -24.04
CA ILE A 634 0.78 -16.31 -23.35
C ILE A 634 1.62 -15.53 -24.35
N LYS A 635 2.48 -16.22 -25.11
CA LYS A 635 3.37 -15.57 -26.09
C LYS A 635 2.57 -14.85 -27.18
N SER A 636 1.53 -15.49 -27.71
CA SER A 636 0.64 -14.88 -28.71
C SER A 636 -0.13 -13.68 -28.15
N ALA A 637 -0.54 -13.71 -26.89
CA ALA A 637 -1.20 -12.57 -26.26
C ALA A 637 -0.23 -11.40 -26.05
N GLN A 638 1.01 -11.70 -25.66
CA GLN A 638 2.05 -10.69 -25.42
C GLN A 638 2.41 -9.90 -26.67
N THR A 639 2.47 -10.55 -27.84
CA THR A 639 2.77 -9.88 -29.12
C THR A 639 1.69 -8.90 -29.56
N GLU A 640 0.43 -9.12 -29.17
CA GLU A 640 -0.67 -8.20 -29.51
C GLU A 640 -0.89 -7.11 -28.46
N ILE A 641 -0.68 -7.41 -27.18
CA ILE A 641 -0.93 -6.47 -26.08
C ILE A 641 0.15 -5.38 -26.02
N PHE A 642 1.42 -5.74 -26.30
CA PHE A 642 2.57 -4.87 -26.13
C PHE A 642 3.26 -4.50 -27.44
N GLN A 643 3.90 -3.34 -27.46
CA GLN A 643 4.68 -2.90 -28.62
C GLN A 643 6.07 -3.55 -28.59
N PRO A 644 6.67 -3.94 -29.73
CA PRO A 644 8.04 -4.43 -29.76
C PRO A 644 9.02 -3.42 -29.14
N ILE A 645 10.09 -3.91 -28.52
CA ILE A 645 11.18 -3.05 -28.05
C ILE A 645 11.82 -2.41 -29.30
N ASN A 646 11.66 -1.10 -29.47
CA ASN A 646 12.51 -0.36 -30.42
C ASN A 646 13.94 -0.43 -29.92
N GLU A 647 14.80 -1.14 -30.66
CA GLU A 647 16.24 -1.29 -30.38
C GLU A 647 17.00 0.04 -30.54
#